data_AF-A0A5J5CVA7-F1
#
_entry.id   AF-A0A5J5CVA7-F1
#
_cell.length_a   1.000
_cell.length_b   1.000
_cell.length_c   1.000
_cell.angle_alpha   90.00
_cell.angle_beta   90.00
_cell.angle_gamma   90.00
#
_symmetry.space_group_name_H-M   'P 1'
#
loop_
_entity.id
_entity.type
_entity.pdbx_description
1 polymer ?
#
loop_
_entity_poly.entity_id
_entity_poly.type
_entity_poly.pdbx_seq_one_letter_code
_entity_poly.pdbx_strand_id
1 'polypeptide(L)'
;MAMWIQAQQLQGEALHQMQALYGQHFPIEVRHYLAQWIECQLWDSVELDNQAEEAKAKRLLDSLVAELQKKAQLQGGEDGFLLKIKLGHYANQLKSTYDRCPLELVRCIKHILHSEQRLVQEATNASTGSGVQAMDSLSQRHQQINQAFEELRLSTQETENELRKLQHSQEYFIIQYQENLRIQAQLSSLSSLPPAERTQRETALQTKRTTVEAWLTREASTLQKYRLDLSEQHQKTLALLRKQQTLILDEELIQWKRRQQLAGNGGPHEGGLDVLQSWCEKLADLIWQNRQQIRRCEHLTQQLPLPGPMEELLSKLNADITDIISALVTSTFIIEKQPPQVLKTQTKFAATVRLLVGGKLNVHMNPPQVKAVIVSEQQAKALLKNKSTHSESSGEILNNNCVMEYHQATGTLSAHFRNMSLKRIKRSDRRGAESVTEEKFTVLFESQFSVGGNELVFHVKTLSLPVVVIVHGSQDNNATATVLWDNAFAEPGRVPFIVPDKVQWPQLCEALDMKYKAEMHSGRGLSEDNMVFLAQKAFTSSSNNLEDFRNMTISWAQFNRESLPGRNFTFWQWFDGVVELMKKHLKPHWNDGAILGFVNKQQAQDMLLSKPNGTFLLRFSDSEIGGITIAWVAENPNKAGERLVWNLLPYTTKDFSIRSLADRISDLNHLLFLYPDRPKGEVFAMYYTPPLSKAVDGYVKPQIKQVVPEFTTPNPEPSGGTPTFMDQTASPSVSHPNNFGVYPSMSDTMLDADGDFDLEDTMDVARHVEELLRRPMVNQWSSPPS
;
A
#
# COMPACT_ATOMS: atom_id res chain seq x y z
N MET A 1 3.75 -22.19 -31.41
CA MET A 1 4.44 -21.76 -30.17
C MET A 1 3.55 -22.22 -29.01
N ALA A 2 4.10 -22.65 -27.87
CA ALA A 2 3.27 -23.10 -26.76
C ALA A 2 2.43 -21.94 -26.21
N MET A 3 1.16 -22.20 -25.89
CA MET A 3 0.23 -21.19 -25.37
C MET A 3 0.72 -20.65 -24.02
N TRP A 4 1.38 -21.50 -23.21
CA TRP A 4 2.09 -21.08 -22.00
C TRP A 4 3.05 -19.90 -22.20
N ILE A 5 3.75 -19.82 -23.34
CA ILE A 5 4.70 -18.72 -23.62
C ILE A 5 3.95 -17.39 -23.78
N GLN A 6 2.71 -17.41 -24.24
CA GLN A 6 1.84 -16.24 -24.32
C GLN A 6 1.22 -15.90 -22.96
N ALA A 7 0.79 -16.91 -22.19
CA ALA A 7 0.33 -16.72 -20.80
C ALA A 7 1.41 -16.11 -19.90
N GLN A 8 2.68 -16.47 -20.09
CA GLN A 8 3.83 -15.87 -19.41
C GLN A 8 4.07 -14.38 -19.75
N GLN A 9 3.43 -13.82 -20.78
CA GLN A 9 3.49 -12.37 -21.10
C GLN A 9 2.32 -11.58 -20.49
N LEU A 10 1.37 -12.24 -19.80
CA LEU A 10 0.30 -11.54 -19.10
C LEU A 10 0.85 -10.64 -17.99
N GLN A 11 0.22 -9.48 -17.80
CA GLN A 11 0.58 -8.50 -16.78
C GLN A 11 -0.69 -7.98 -16.08
N GLY A 12 -0.51 -7.17 -15.03
CA GLY A 12 -1.63 -6.54 -14.31
C GLY A 12 -2.61 -7.57 -13.74
N GLU A 13 -3.91 -7.28 -13.84
CA GLU A 13 -4.95 -8.16 -13.31
C GLU A 13 -4.98 -9.54 -14.00
N ALA A 14 -4.75 -9.60 -15.33
CA ALA A 14 -4.75 -10.86 -16.06
C ALA A 14 -3.67 -11.84 -15.56
N LEU A 15 -2.50 -11.33 -15.13
CA LEU A 15 -1.47 -12.15 -14.49
C LEU A 15 -1.92 -12.67 -13.11
N HIS A 16 -2.61 -11.86 -12.32
CA HIS A 16 -3.14 -12.29 -11.02
C HIS A 16 -4.26 -13.32 -11.17
N GLN A 17 -5.17 -13.14 -12.13
CA GLN A 17 -6.19 -14.14 -12.48
C GLN A 17 -5.54 -15.45 -12.96
N MET A 18 -4.51 -15.37 -13.81
CA MET A 18 -3.73 -16.55 -14.25
C MET A 18 -3.04 -17.26 -13.08
N GLN A 19 -2.42 -16.53 -12.15
CA GLN A 19 -1.79 -17.09 -10.96
C GLN A 19 -2.80 -17.80 -10.05
N ALA A 20 -4.01 -17.26 -9.89
CA ALA A 20 -5.08 -17.83 -9.08
C ALA A 20 -5.62 -19.17 -9.62
N LEU A 21 -5.36 -19.53 -10.89
CA LEU A 21 -5.69 -20.85 -11.44
C LEU A 21 -4.86 -21.99 -10.82
N TYR A 22 -3.73 -21.69 -10.18
CA TYR A 22 -2.75 -22.66 -9.70
C TYR A 22 -2.71 -22.77 -8.18
N GLY A 23 -2.43 -23.97 -7.66
CA GLY A 23 -2.48 -24.25 -6.23
C GLY A 23 -2.19 -25.70 -5.88
N GLN A 24 -2.77 -26.18 -4.77
CA GLN A 24 -2.58 -27.57 -4.32
C GLN A 24 -3.29 -28.61 -5.20
N HIS A 25 -4.32 -28.18 -5.95
CA HIS A 25 -5.00 -28.98 -6.98
C HIS A 25 -4.12 -29.20 -8.20
N PHE A 26 -3.53 -28.13 -8.75
CA PHE A 26 -2.60 -28.20 -9.86
C PHE A 26 -1.43 -27.20 -9.68
N PRO A 27 -0.19 -27.67 -9.45
CA PRO A 27 0.95 -26.78 -9.25
C PRO A 27 1.37 -26.05 -10.53
N ILE A 28 1.72 -24.77 -10.42
CA ILE A 28 2.19 -23.96 -11.56
C ILE A 28 3.51 -24.49 -12.14
N GLU A 29 4.36 -25.13 -11.31
CA GLU A 29 5.56 -25.80 -11.80
C GLU A 29 5.24 -26.98 -12.74
N VAL A 30 4.15 -27.73 -12.50
CA VAL A 30 3.74 -28.82 -13.40
C VAL A 30 3.29 -28.24 -14.75
N ARG A 31 2.47 -27.17 -14.73
CA ARG A 31 2.10 -26.43 -15.94
C ARG A 31 3.33 -25.95 -16.70
N HIS A 32 4.28 -25.31 -16.00
CA HIS A 32 5.47 -24.72 -16.61
C HIS A 32 6.39 -25.77 -17.23
N TYR A 33 6.78 -26.79 -16.45
CA TYR A 33 7.76 -27.76 -16.92
C TYR A 33 7.19 -28.77 -17.92
N LEU A 34 5.87 -29.04 -17.93
CA LEU A 34 5.23 -29.92 -18.92
C LEU A 34 4.32 -29.20 -19.92
N ALA A 35 4.43 -27.87 -20.07
CA ALA A 35 3.56 -27.06 -20.91
C ALA A 35 3.26 -27.67 -22.29
N GLN A 36 4.31 -28.00 -23.05
CA GLN A 36 4.17 -28.61 -24.38
C GLN A 36 3.54 -30.01 -24.34
N TRP A 37 3.81 -30.82 -23.32
CA TRP A 37 3.18 -32.14 -23.20
C TRP A 37 1.69 -32.02 -22.89
N ILE A 38 1.33 -31.14 -21.96
CA ILE A 38 -0.06 -30.88 -21.54
C ILE A 38 -0.87 -30.32 -22.72
N GLU A 39 -0.34 -29.33 -23.44
CA GLU A 39 -1.01 -28.70 -24.59
C GLU A 39 -1.17 -29.63 -25.81
N CYS A 40 -0.42 -30.75 -25.86
CA CYS A 40 -0.55 -31.75 -26.92
C CYS A 40 -1.51 -32.92 -26.58
N GLN A 41 -2.11 -32.98 -25.39
CA GLN A 41 -3.10 -34.03 -25.08
C GLN A 41 -4.51 -33.62 -25.51
N LEU A 42 -5.30 -34.59 -25.99
CA LEU A 42 -6.68 -34.40 -26.42
C LEU A 42 -7.66 -34.38 -25.24
N TRP A 43 -7.49 -33.45 -24.28
CA TRP A 43 -8.34 -33.32 -23.09
C TRP A 43 -9.83 -33.16 -23.45
N ASP A 44 -10.13 -32.45 -24.54
CA ASP A 44 -11.50 -32.24 -25.00
C ASP A 44 -12.18 -33.49 -25.54
N SER A 45 -11.41 -34.52 -25.92
CA SER A 45 -11.97 -35.81 -26.33
C SER A 45 -12.50 -36.66 -25.17
N VAL A 46 -12.38 -36.21 -23.92
CA VAL A 46 -12.90 -36.88 -22.73
C VAL A 46 -14.20 -36.22 -22.29
N GLU A 47 -15.29 -36.98 -22.33
CA GLU A 47 -16.61 -36.58 -21.84
C GLU A 47 -16.65 -36.72 -20.30
N LEU A 48 -16.85 -35.60 -19.59
CA LEU A 48 -16.75 -35.58 -18.12
C LEU A 48 -17.94 -36.22 -17.41
N ASP A 49 -19.09 -36.32 -18.10
CA ASP A 49 -20.34 -36.87 -17.57
C ASP A 49 -20.51 -38.37 -17.92
N ASN A 50 -19.55 -38.94 -18.65
CA ASN A 50 -19.58 -40.31 -19.15
C ASN A 50 -18.59 -41.20 -18.35
N GLN A 51 -19.11 -42.00 -17.42
CA GLN A 51 -18.28 -42.88 -16.57
C GLN A 51 -17.44 -43.91 -17.36
N ALA A 52 -17.81 -44.25 -18.60
CA ALA A 52 -17.01 -45.16 -19.42
C ALA A 52 -15.64 -44.56 -19.82
N GLU A 53 -15.53 -43.23 -19.87
CA GLU A 53 -14.30 -42.52 -20.22
C GLU A 53 -13.31 -42.41 -19.04
N GLU A 54 -13.67 -42.86 -17.82
CA GLU A 54 -12.76 -42.86 -16.66
C GLU A 54 -11.46 -43.65 -16.94
N ALA A 55 -11.54 -44.76 -17.68
CA ALA A 55 -10.38 -45.54 -18.11
C ALA A 55 -9.45 -44.81 -19.10
N LYS A 56 -9.91 -43.71 -19.73
CA LYS A 56 -9.10 -42.83 -20.58
C LYS A 56 -8.51 -41.68 -19.76
N ALA A 57 -9.29 -41.10 -18.85
CA ALA A 57 -8.80 -40.13 -17.87
C ALA A 57 -7.69 -40.73 -16.97
N LYS A 58 -7.83 -41.99 -16.55
CA LYS A 58 -6.80 -42.72 -15.80
C LYS A 58 -5.48 -42.85 -16.59
N ARG A 59 -5.55 -43.20 -17.87
CA ARG A 59 -4.38 -43.27 -18.77
C ARG A 59 -3.70 -41.91 -18.92
N LEU A 60 -4.44 -40.81 -18.97
CA LEU A 60 -3.89 -39.46 -19.01
C LEU A 60 -3.19 -39.09 -17.68
N LEU A 61 -3.77 -39.44 -16.53
CA LEU A 61 -3.13 -39.28 -15.21
C LEU A 61 -1.81 -40.07 -15.12
N ASP A 62 -1.83 -41.37 -15.41
CA ASP A 62 -0.63 -42.21 -15.33
C ASP A 62 0.46 -41.75 -16.32
N SER A 63 0.08 -41.23 -17.49
CA SER A 63 1.03 -40.65 -18.47
C SER A 63 1.62 -39.31 -18.01
N LEU A 64 0.83 -38.44 -17.38
CA LEU A 64 1.31 -37.19 -16.77
C LEU A 64 2.31 -37.46 -15.64
N VAL A 65 2.01 -38.44 -14.78
CA VAL A 65 2.90 -38.88 -13.69
C VAL A 65 4.21 -39.46 -14.25
N ALA A 66 4.14 -40.27 -15.30
CA ALA A 66 5.33 -40.81 -15.97
C ALA A 66 6.20 -39.73 -16.60
N GLU A 67 5.61 -38.74 -17.30
CA GLU A 67 6.38 -37.65 -17.91
C GLU A 67 6.99 -36.70 -16.86
N LEU A 68 6.32 -36.48 -15.71
CA LEU A 68 6.91 -35.77 -14.56
C LEU A 68 8.12 -36.53 -13.99
N GLN A 69 7.99 -37.84 -13.77
CA GLN A 69 9.09 -38.67 -13.25
C GLN A 69 10.29 -38.69 -14.22
N LYS A 70 10.03 -38.85 -15.51
CA LYS A 70 11.04 -38.75 -16.59
C LYS A 70 11.71 -37.38 -16.60
N LYS A 71 10.95 -36.28 -16.50
CA LYS A 71 11.53 -34.92 -16.47
C LYS A 71 12.31 -34.63 -15.19
N ALA A 72 11.94 -35.23 -14.06
CA ALA A 72 12.72 -35.20 -12.81
C ALA A 72 14.03 -36.00 -12.93
N GLN A 73 14.00 -37.19 -13.56
CA GLN A 73 15.20 -38.02 -13.77
C GLN A 73 16.24 -37.31 -14.66
N LEU A 74 15.78 -36.54 -15.66
CA LEU A 74 16.62 -35.73 -16.55
C LEU A 74 17.27 -34.51 -15.86
N GLN A 75 16.92 -34.18 -14.61
CA GLN A 75 17.63 -33.13 -13.86
C GLN A 75 18.89 -33.69 -13.19
N GLY A 76 20.01 -32.97 -13.34
CA GLY A 76 21.32 -33.26 -12.76
C GLY A 76 22.14 -31.99 -12.57
N GLY A 77 23.30 -32.11 -11.92
CA GLY A 77 24.06 -30.95 -11.41
C GLY A 77 23.50 -30.41 -10.10
N GLU A 78 24.20 -29.48 -9.47
CA GLU A 78 23.84 -28.92 -8.16
C GLU A 78 22.53 -28.11 -8.24
N ASP A 79 22.39 -27.24 -9.26
CA ASP A 79 21.16 -26.47 -9.51
C ASP A 79 19.93 -27.35 -9.81
N GLY A 80 20.13 -28.51 -10.46
CA GLY A 80 19.06 -29.43 -10.84
C GLY A 80 18.46 -30.22 -9.67
N PHE A 81 19.15 -30.30 -8.52
CA PHE A 81 18.77 -31.14 -7.39
C PHE A 81 17.41 -30.76 -6.77
N LEU A 82 17.18 -29.47 -6.53
CA LEU A 82 15.92 -28.99 -5.93
C LEU A 82 14.73 -29.22 -6.87
N LEU A 83 14.91 -29.00 -8.17
CA LEU A 83 13.88 -29.22 -9.18
C LEU A 83 13.52 -30.70 -9.31
N LYS A 84 14.51 -31.61 -9.22
CA LYS A 84 14.32 -33.06 -9.20
C LYS A 84 13.39 -33.50 -8.05
N ILE A 85 13.65 -33.00 -6.84
CA ILE A 85 12.83 -33.29 -5.66
C ILE A 85 11.41 -32.74 -5.83
N LYS A 86 11.26 -31.48 -6.28
CA LYS A 86 9.95 -30.87 -6.56
C LYS A 86 9.12 -31.67 -7.56
N LEU A 87 9.67 -31.97 -8.73
CA LEU A 87 8.95 -32.72 -9.78
C LEU A 87 8.57 -34.14 -9.33
N GLY A 88 9.44 -34.81 -8.57
CA GLY A 88 9.12 -36.11 -7.95
C GLY A 88 8.00 -36.01 -6.90
N HIS A 89 7.98 -34.95 -6.10
CA HIS A 89 6.89 -34.69 -5.15
C HIS A 89 5.57 -34.44 -5.87
N TYR A 90 5.54 -33.58 -6.89
CA TYR A 90 4.32 -33.30 -7.65
C TYR A 90 3.76 -34.53 -8.39
N ALA A 91 4.64 -35.42 -8.89
CA ALA A 91 4.21 -36.69 -9.50
C ALA A 91 3.46 -37.57 -8.48
N ASN A 92 3.97 -37.66 -7.24
CA ASN A 92 3.33 -38.42 -6.16
C ASN A 92 2.06 -37.73 -5.64
N GLN A 93 2.05 -36.40 -5.53
CA GLN A 93 0.90 -35.58 -5.14
C GLN A 93 -0.26 -35.75 -6.12
N LEU A 94 -0.03 -35.47 -7.42
CA LEU A 94 -1.06 -35.59 -8.45
C LEU A 94 -1.60 -37.01 -8.58
N LYS A 95 -0.74 -38.04 -8.43
CA LYS A 95 -1.22 -39.42 -8.31
C LYS A 95 -2.13 -39.57 -7.10
N SER A 96 -1.65 -39.26 -5.89
CA SER A 96 -2.43 -39.40 -4.65
C SER A 96 -3.79 -38.69 -4.68
N THR A 97 -3.84 -37.47 -5.21
CA THR A 97 -5.06 -36.65 -5.32
C THR A 97 -6.07 -37.21 -6.32
N TYR A 98 -5.61 -37.67 -7.50
CA TYR A 98 -6.50 -38.01 -8.62
C TYR A 98 -6.62 -39.52 -8.91
N ASP A 99 -5.91 -40.40 -8.20
CA ASP A 99 -5.90 -41.85 -8.50
C ASP A 99 -7.30 -42.48 -8.50
N ARG A 100 -8.16 -41.97 -7.62
CA ARG A 100 -9.54 -42.41 -7.33
C ARG A 100 -10.62 -41.59 -8.03
N CYS A 101 -10.24 -40.56 -8.77
CA CYS A 101 -11.17 -39.68 -9.49
C CYS A 101 -10.50 -39.02 -10.73
N PRO A 102 -10.01 -39.80 -11.72
CA PRO A 102 -9.18 -39.26 -12.80
C PRO A 102 -9.89 -38.23 -13.68
N LEU A 103 -11.23 -38.27 -13.75
CA LEU A 103 -12.05 -37.27 -14.45
C LEU A 103 -11.90 -35.86 -13.85
N GLU A 104 -11.59 -35.73 -12.55
CA GLU A 104 -11.35 -34.43 -11.92
C GLU A 104 -10.02 -33.79 -12.36
N LEU A 105 -9.00 -34.60 -12.66
CA LEU A 105 -7.76 -34.10 -13.28
C LEU A 105 -8.08 -33.49 -14.65
N VAL A 106 -8.87 -34.20 -15.46
CA VAL A 106 -9.28 -33.75 -16.80
C VAL A 106 -10.10 -32.47 -16.69
N ARG A 107 -11.10 -32.41 -15.79
CA ARG A 107 -11.90 -31.21 -15.53
C ARG A 107 -11.03 -30.03 -15.11
N CYS A 108 -10.07 -30.25 -14.22
CA CYS A 108 -9.11 -29.25 -13.75
C CYS A 108 -8.23 -28.71 -14.88
N ILE A 109 -7.58 -29.59 -15.66
CA ILE A 109 -6.69 -29.16 -16.75
C ILE A 109 -7.49 -28.48 -17.87
N LYS A 110 -8.69 -28.97 -18.22
CA LYS A 110 -9.59 -28.29 -19.18
C LYS A 110 -9.92 -26.87 -18.71
N HIS A 111 -10.33 -26.70 -17.46
CA HIS A 111 -10.65 -25.39 -16.88
C HIS A 111 -9.45 -24.43 -16.91
N ILE A 112 -8.25 -24.92 -16.55
CA ILE A 112 -7.01 -24.14 -16.60
C ILE A 112 -6.72 -23.68 -18.04
N LEU A 113 -6.63 -24.61 -19.00
CA LEU A 113 -6.28 -24.29 -20.39
C LEU A 113 -7.28 -23.33 -21.05
N HIS A 114 -8.58 -23.51 -20.81
CA HIS A 114 -9.62 -22.60 -21.29
C HIS A 114 -9.51 -21.20 -20.65
N SER A 115 -9.19 -21.14 -19.35
CA SER A 115 -9.05 -19.86 -18.64
C SER A 115 -7.79 -19.09 -19.06
N GLU A 116 -6.67 -19.79 -19.26
CA GLU A 116 -5.46 -19.19 -19.84
C GLU A 116 -5.71 -18.68 -21.26
N GLN A 117 -6.36 -19.48 -22.11
CA GLN A 117 -6.70 -19.06 -23.47
C GLN A 117 -7.60 -17.84 -23.48
N ARG A 118 -8.62 -17.79 -22.60
CA ARG A 118 -9.47 -16.61 -22.40
C ARG A 118 -8.65 -15.38 -22.01
N LEU A 119 -7.80 -15.49 -20.98
CA LEU A 119 -6.98 -14.37 -20.50
C LEU A 119 -5.98 -13.86 -21.56
N VAL A 120 -5.37 -14.76 -22.33
CA VAL A 120 -4.49 -14.39 -23.46
C VAL A 120 -5.27 -13.70 -24.57
N GLN A 121 -6.48 -14.18 -24.92
CA GLN A 121 -7.35 -13.51 -25.89
C GLN A 121 -7.83 -12.15 -25.40
N GLU A 122 -8.24 -12.03 -24.13
CA GLU A 122 -8.65 -10.76 -23.52
C GLU A 122 -7.51 -9.73 -23.50
N ALA A 123 -6.29 -10.12 -23.11
CA ALA A 123 -5.13 -9.24 -23.17
C ALA A 123 -4.74 -8.85 -24.62
N THR A 124 -4.85 -9.78 -25.57
CA THR A 124 -4.59 -9.50 -26.99
C THR A 124 -5.63 -8.54 -27.57
N ASN A 125 -6.91 -8.66 -27.19
CA ASN A 125 -7.98 -7.77 -27.63
C ASN A 125 -7.92 -6.39 -26.92
N ALA A 126 -7.53 -6.36 -25.64
CA ALA A 126 -7.26 -5.13 -24.90
C ALA A 126 -6.07 -4.32 -25.47
N SER A 127 -5.19 -4.95 -26.25
CA SER A 127 -4.09 -4.26 -26.93
C SER A 127 -4.56 -3.23 -27.97
N THR A 128 -5.84 -3.26 -28.37
CA THR A 128 -6.49 -2.23 -29.21
C THR A 128 -7.33 -1.20 -28.43
N GLY A 129 -7.39 -1.26 -27.09
CA GLY A 129 -8.26 -0.41 -26.27
C GLY A 129 -7.57 0.19 -25.04
N SER A 130 -7.30 1.51 -25.10
CA SER A 130 -6.93 2.46 -24.03
C SER A 130 -5.80 2.14 -23.03
N GLY A 131 -5.69 0.92 -22.48
CA GLY A 131 -4.73 0.58 -21.42
C GLY A 131 -3.25 0.75 -21.81
N VAL A 132 -2.93 0.57 -23.09
CA VAL A 132 -1.54 0.70 -23.62
C VAL A 132 -0.99 2.12 -23.45
N GLN A 133 -1.81 3.16 -23.64
CA GLN A 133 -1.37 4.56 -23.59
C GLN A 133 -0.82 4.96 -22.21
N ALA A 134 -1.35 4.40 -21.13
CA ALA A 134 -0.88 4.65 -19.78
C ALA A 134 0.48 3.99 -19.48
N MET A 135 0.78 2.84 -20.10
CA MET A 135 2.04 2.13 -19.88
C MET A 135 3.17 2.67 -20.78
N ASP A 136 2.86 2.99 -22.04
CA ASP A 136 3.79 3.62 -22.97
C ASP A 136 4.25 4.99 -22.47
N SER A 137 3.33 5.82 -21.98
CA SER A 137 3.67 7.15 -21.44
C SER A 137 4.53 7.08 -20.18
N LEU A 138 4.28 6.13 -19.27
CA LEU A 138 5.16 5.88 -18.12
C LEU A 138 6.57 5.46 -18.58
N SER A 139 6.66 4.50 -19.50
CA SER A 139 7.94 4.02 -20.06
C SER A 139 8.72 5.15 -20.73
N GLN A 140 8.05 5.96 -21.55
CA GLN A 140 8.62 7.13 -22.21
C GLN A 140 9.14 8.17 -21.22
N ARG A 141 8.41 8.46 -20.13
CA ARG A 141 8.84 9.39 -19.08
C ARG A 141 10.08 8.87 -18.33
N HIS A 142 10.12 7.57 -18.04
CA HIS A 142 11.31 6.92 -17.45
C HIS A 142 12.54 7.04 -18.38
N GLN A 143 12.36 6.95 -19.69
CA GLN A 143 13.45 7.16 -20.67
C GLN A 143 13.92 8.62 -20.69
N GLN A 144 12.99 9.59 -20.75
CA GLN A 144 13.29 11.03 -20.72
C GLN A 144 14.08 11.42 -19.45
N ILE A 145 13.65 10.94 -18.28
CA ILE A 145 14.35 11.16 -17.00
C ILE A 145 15.78 10.63 -17.06
N ASN A 146 16.01 9.43 -17.61
CA ASN A 146 17.36 8.86 -17.73
C ASN A 146 18.23 9.56 -18.78
N GLN A 147 17.64 10.10 -19.86
CA GLN A 147 18.36 10.90 -20.87
C GLN A 147 18.87 12.21 -20.26
N ALA A 148 18.03 12.92 -19.50
CA ALA A 148 18.43 14.14 -18.80
C ALA A 148 19.51 13.89 -17.72
N PHE A 149 19.50 12.71 -17.07
CA PHE A 149 20.60 12.31 -16.19
C PHE A 149 21.93 12.11 -16.92
N GLU A 150 21.92 11.61 -18.17
CA GLU A 150 23.14 11.44 -18.96
C GLU A 150 23.69 12.77 -19.47
N GLU A 151 22.83 13.70 -19.90
CA GLU A 151 23.20 15.09 -20.20
C GLU A 151 23.87 15.77 -18.99
N LEU A 152 23.27 15.64 -17.81
CA LEU A 152 23.82 16.16 -16.55
C LEU A 152 25.14 15.51 -16.16
N ARG A 153 25.31 14.20 -16.40
CA ARG A 153 26.55 13.47 -16.15
C ARG A 153 27.68 13.96 -17.06
N LEU A 154 27.39 14.20 -18.34
CA LEU A 154 28.35 14.74 -19.30
C LEU A 154 28.75 16.17 -18.94
N SER A 155 27.77 17.03 -18.63
CA SER A 155 28.03 18.42 -18.20
C SER A 155 28.88 18.49 -16.92
N THR A 156 28.57 17.68 -15.91
CA THR A 156 29.33 17.60 -14.64
C THR A 156 30.75 17.04 -14.84
N GLN A 157 30.96 16.22 -15.88
CA GLN A 157 32.27 15.70 -16.26
C GLN A 157 33.09 16.73 -17.05
N GLU A 158 32.45 17.59 -17.84
CA GLU A 158 33.08 18.71 -18.55
C GLU A 158 33.60 19.76 -17.57
N THR A 159 32.78 20.20 -16.60
CA THR A 159 33.21 21.16 -15.57
C THR A 159 34.37 20.63 -14.72
N GLU A 160 34.42 19.33 -14.41
CA GLU A 160 35.56 18.70 -13.73
C GLU A 160 36.82 18.60 -14.62
N ASN A 161 36.67 18.58 -15.96
CA ASN A 161 37.81 18.66 -16.88
C ASN A 161 38.36 20.10 -16.95
N GLU A 162 37.50 21.11 -17.08
CA GLU A 162 37.91 22.51 -17.11
C GLU A 162 38.48 22.98 -15.75
N LEU A 163 37.91 22.53 -14.63
CA LEU A 163 38.46 22.75 -13.30
C LEU A 163 39.89 22.19 -13.15
N ARG A 164 40.16 20.99 -13.69
CA ARG A 164 41.52 20.41 -13.67
C ARG A 164 42.49 21.15 -14.58
N LYS A 165 42.04 21.67 -15.74
CA LYS A 165 42.86 22.56 -16.59
C LYS A 165 43.17 23.88 -15.88
N LEU A 166 42.16 24.54 -15.31
CA LEU A 166 42.29 25.76 -14.53
C LEU A 166 43.27 25.60 -13.37
N GLN A 167 43.15 24.50 -12.61
CA GLN A 167 44.09 24.16 -11.54
C GLN A 167 45.53 24.08 -12.07
N HIS A 168 45.77 23.30 -13.14
CA HIS A 168 47.11 23.13 -13.69
C HIS A 168 47.71 24.43 -14.26
N SER A 169 46.92 25.24 -14.97
CA SER A 169 47.33 26.57 -15.43
C SER A 169 47.67 27.50 -14.26
N GLN A 170 46.91 27.45 -13.16
CA GLN A 170 47.17 28.25 -11.97
C GLN A 170 48.44 27.81 -11.23
N GLU A 171 48.67 26.49 -11.10
CA GLU A 171 49.92 25.93 -10.55
C GLU A 171 51.14 26.38 -11.37
N TYR A 172 51.06 26.31 -12.70
CA TYR A 172 52.13 26.78 -13.58
C TYR A 172 52.34 28.30 -13.51
N PHE A 173 51.27 29.08 -13.44
CA PHE A 173 51.33 30.54 -13.21
C PHE A 173 52.09 30.88 -11.92
N ILE A 174 51.77 30.20 -10.81
CA ILE A 174 52.43 30.41 -9.51
C ILE A 174 53.94 30.11 -9.61
N ILE A 175 54.34 29.06 -10.35
CA ILE A 175 55.75 28.74 -10.59
C ILE A 175 56.45 29.85 -11.40
N GLN A 176 55.84 30.36 -12.47
CA GLN A 176 56.42 31.47 -13.25
C GLN A 176 56.49 32.78 -12.45
N TYR A 177 55.52 33.03 -11.57
CA TYR A 177 55.53 34.17 -10.66
C TYR A 177 56.67 34.08 -9.64
N GLN A 178 56.92 32.89 -9.07
CA GLN A 178 58.06 32.65 -8.19
C GLN A 178 59.41 32.81 -8.90
N GLU A 179 59.54 32.36 -10.15
CA GLU A 179 60.74 32.59 -10.97
C GLU A 179 60.91 34.08 -11.31
N ASN A 180 59.83 34.84 -11.49
CA ASN A 180 59.91 36.30 -11.67
C ASN A 180 60.49 37.00 -10.43
N LEU A 181 59.99 36.67 -9.24
CA LEU A 181 60.54 37.15 -7.96
C LEU A 181 62.01 36.73 -7.78
N ARG A 182 62.38 35.53 -8.23
CA ARG A 182 63.77 35.05 -8.21
C ARG A 182 64.68 35.86 -9.13
N ILE A 183 64.23 36.21 -10.33
CA ILE A 183 64.96 37.09 -11.25
C ILE A 183 65.08 38.51 -10.66
N GLN A 184 64.04 39.01 -9.99
CA GLN A 184 64.07 40.31 -9.29
C GLN A 184 65.09 40.32 -8.14
N ALA A 185 65.18 39.24 -7.36
CA ALA A 185 66.19 39.08 -6.32
C ALA A 185 67.61 38.91 -6.88
N GLN A 186 67.76 38.25 -8.03
CA GLN A 186 69.05 38.19 -8.74
C GLN A 186 69.47 39.59 -9.21
N LEU A 187 68.57 40.38 -9.80
CA LEU A 187 68.83 41.75 -10.24
C LEU A 187 69.31 42.66 -9.08
N SER A 188 68.72 42.57 -7.88
CA SER A 188 69.19 43.37 -6.74
C SER A 188 70.58 42.94 -6.22
N SER A 189 70.95 41.66 -6.38
CA SER A 189 72.26 41.14 -5.97
C SER A 189 73.43 41.50 -6.91
N LEU A 190 73.15 41.97 -8.13
CA LEU A 190 74.16 42.31 -9.15
C LEU A 190 75.13 43.44 -8.73
N SER A 191 74.79 44.18 -7.68
CA SER A 191 75.65 45.20 -7.05
C SER A 191 77.02 44.66 -6.61
N SER A 192 77.15 43.35 -6.43
CA SER A 192 78.36 42.64 -5.98
C SER A 192 79.36 42.25 -7.09
N LEU A 193 79.03 42.43 -8.37
CA LEU A 193 79.81 41.91 -9.51
C LEU A 193 80.68 42.96 -10.24
N PRO A 194 81.76 42.54 -10.93
CA PRO A 194 82.60 43.43 -11.73
C PRO A 194 81.82 44.15 -12.85
N PRO A 195 82.18 45.40 -13.22
CA PRO A 195 81.33 46.24 -14.09
C PRO A 195 80.98 45.64 -15.46
N ALA A 196 81.93 44.96 -16.12
CA ALA A 196 81.71 44.40 -17.46
C ALA A 196 80.74 43.21 -17.44
N GLU A 197 80.94 42.25 -16.53
CA GLU A 197 80.03 41.11 -16.33
C GLU A 197 78.66 41.58 -15.85
N ARG A 198 78.63 42.56 -14.93
CA ARG A 198 77.41 43.13 -14.39
C ARG A 198 76.50 43.64 -15.51
N THR A 199 76.97 44.53 -16.38
CA THR A 199 76.14 45.12 -17.45
C THR A 199 75.54 44.06 -18.36
N GLN A 200 76.33 43.06 -18.78
CA GLN A 200 75.85 41.98 -19.66
C GLN A 200 74.80 41.10 -18.96
N ARG A 201 75.03 40.76 -17.69
CA ARG A 201 74.15 39.89 -16.88
C ARG A 201 72.87 40.62 -16.46
N GLU A 202 72.96 41.93 -16.21
CA GLU A 202 71.85 42.84 -15.93
C GLU A 202 70.90 42.93 -17.13
N THR A 203 71.43 43.21 -18.33
CA THR A 203 70.64 43.24 -19.57
C THR A 203 69.92 41.91 -19.83
N ALA A 204 70.62 40.78 -19.70
CA ALA A 204 70.03 39.45 -19.91
C ALA A 204 68.91 39.12 -18.90
N LEU A 205 69.10 39.45 -17.62
CA LEU A 205 68.10 39.23 -16.58
C LEU A 205 66.89 40.17 -16.73
N GLN A 206 67.09 41.42 -17.15
CA GLN A 206 66.01 42.36 -17.48
C GLN A 206 65.20 41.87 -18.69
N THR A 207 65.85 41.42 -19.77
CA THR A 207 65.14 40.82 -20.91
C THR A 207 64.31 39.60 -20.50
N LYS A 208 64.90 38.67 -19.71
CA LYS A 208 64.16 37.51 -19.17
C LYS A 208 62.98 37.95 -18.30
N ARG A 209 63.18 38.93 -17.42
CA ARG A 209 62.13 39.48 -16.54
C ARG A 209 60.96 40.01 -17.37
N THR A 210 61.19 40.88 -18.34
CA THR A 210 60.12 41.47 -19.16
C THR A 210 59.36 40.43 -19.97
N THR A 211 60.03 39.37 -20.47
CA THR A 211 59.36 38.24 -21.11
C THR A 211 58.43 37.49 -20.15
N VAL A 212 58.87 37.23 -18.91
CA VAL A 212 58.06 36.56 -17.88
C VAL A 212 56.93 37.47 -17.39
N GLU A 213 57.15 38.78 -17.22
CA GLU A 213 56.11 39.75 -16.86
C GLU A 213 55.00 39.82 -17.92
N ALA A 214 55.37 39.94 -19.21
CA ALA A 214 54.40 39.96 -20.31
C ALA A 214 53.61 38.65 -20.41
N TRP A 215 54.25 37.50 -20.14
CA TRP A 215 53.56 36.21 -20.04
C TRP A 215 52.59 36.18 -18.85
N LEU A 216 53.02 36.61 -17.66
CA LEU A 216 52.18 36.65 -16.45
C LEU A 216 50.95 37.55 -16.63
N THR A 217 51.09 38.74 -17.22
CA THR A 217 49.93 39.61 -17.47
C THR A 217 48.89 38.95 -18.39
N ARG A 218 49.35 38.29 -19.47
CA ARG A 218 48.48 37.54 -20.38
C ARG A 218 47.83 36.33 -19.70
N GLU A 219 48.60 35.57 -18.93
CA GLU A 219 48.10 34.33 -18.32
C GLU A 219 47.13 34.64 -17.18
N ALA A 220 47.32 35.73 -16.43
CA ALA A 220 46.35 36.20 -15.43
C ALA A 220 44.97 36.49 -16.05
N SER A 221 44.92 37.17 -17.20
CA SER A 221 43.68 37.37 -17.96
C SER A 221 43.09 36.06 -18.49
N THR A 222 43.94 35.08 -18.82
CA THR A 222 43.52 33.77 -19.33
C THR A 222 42.90 32.91 -18.21
N LEU A 223 43.54 32.86 -17.04
CA LEU A 223 43.00 32.24 -15.82
C LEU A 223 41.68 32.88 -15.38
N GLN A 224 41.59 34.21 -15.44
CA GLN A 224 40.36 34.92 -15.09
C GLN A 224 39.23 34.63 -16.09
N LYS A 225 39.53 34.46 -17.38
CA LYS A 225 38.55 33.96 -18.36
C LYS A 225 38.11 32.54 -18.02
N TYR A 226 39.03 31.60 -17.79
CA TYR A 226 38.68 30.21 -17.44
C TYR A 226 37.81 30.12 -16.17
N ARG A 227 38.07 30.96 -15.15
CA ARG A 227 37.21 31.07 -13.96
C ARG A 227 35.77 31.51 -14.32
N LEU A 228 35.61 32.53 -15.16
CA LEU A 228 34.30 33.01 -15.61
C LEU A 228 33.57 31.98 -16.49
N ASP A 229 34.25 31.40 -17.48
CA ASP A 229 33.70 30.38 -18.37
C ASP A 229 33.19 29.16 -17.56
N LEU A 230 33.98 28.67 -16.59
CA LEU A 230 33.61 27.58 -15.69
C LEU A 230 32.44 27.94 -14.76
N SER A 231 32.37 29.19 -14.29
CA SER A 231 31.23 29.68 -13.50
C SER A 231 29.94 29.68 -14.32
N GLU A 232 29.99 30.05 -15.60
CA GLU A 232 28.83 30.02 -16.51
C GLU A 232 28.41 28.58 -16.83
N GLN A 233 29.36 27.67 -17.03
CA GLN A 233 29.08 26.23 -17.18
C GLN A 233 28.38 25.68 -15.93
N HIS A 234 28.91 25.90 -14.73
CA HIS A 234 28.25 25.49 -13.48
C HIS A 234 26.84 26.07 -13.36
N GLN A 235 26.61 27.35 -13.69
CA GLN A 235 25.27 27.94 -13.62
C GLN A 235 24.27 27.22 -14.55
N LYS A 236 24.71 26.79 -15.75
CA LYS A 236 23.90 25.97 -16.66
C LYS A 236 23.62 24.58 -16.08
N THR A 237 24.64 23.91 -15.52
CA THR A 237 24.48 22.60 -14.87
C THR A 237 23.52 22.66 -13.68
N LEU A 238 23.59 23.71 -12.84
CA LEU A 238 22.66 23.91 -11.72
C LEU A 238 21.22 24.14 -12.18
N ALA A 239 21.00 24.89 -13.27
CA ALA A 239 19.68 25.10 -13.85
C ALA A 239 19.07 23.78 -14.37
N LEU A 240 19.86 22.94 -15.04
CA LEU A 240 19.44 21.60 -15.47
C LEU A 240 19.17 20.68 -14.27
N LEU A 241 20.01 20.71 -13.23
CA LEU A 241 19.79 19.96 -11.99
C LEU A 241 18.49 20.36 -11.29
N ARG A 242 18.17 21.65 -11.25
CA ARG A 242 16.92 22.15 -10.64
C ARG A 242 15.68 21.73 -11.45
N LYS A 243 15.75 21.77 -12.78
CA LYS A 243 14.68 21.26 -13.67
C LYS A 243 14.44 19.76 -13.45
N GLN A 244 15.50 18.96 -13.44
CA GLN A 244 15.43 17.52 -13.22
C GLN A 244 14.94 17.18 -11.80
N GLN A 245 15.36 17.96 -10.79
CA GLN A 245 14.89 17.86 -9.41
C GLN A 245 13.38 18.08 -9.31
N THR A 246 12.83 19.13 -9.92
CA THR A 246 11.38 19.40 -9.89
C THR A 246 10.57 18.29 -10.55
N LEU A 247 11.00 17.76 -11.71
CA LEU A 247 10.33 16.61 -12.35
C LEU A 247 10.26 15.38 -11.41
N ILE A 248 11.32 15.09 -10.66
CA ILE A 248 11.36 13.91 -9.78
C ILE A 248 10.62 14.15 -8.45
N LEU A 249 10.74 15.34 -7.85
CA LEU A 249 10.21 15.64 -6.51
C LEU A 249 8.78 16.19 -6.52
N ASP A 250 8.43 17.02 -7.50
CA ASP A 250 7.18 17.76 -7.56
C ASP A 250 6.14 17.07 -8.47
N GLU A 251 6.58 16.23 -9.43
CA GLU A 251 5.68 15.38 -10.24
C GLU A 251 5.71 13.92 -9.76
N GLU A 252 6.81 13.18 -10.00
CA GLU A 252 6.85 11.72 -9.79
C GLU A 252 6.66 11.29 -8.33
N LEU A 253 7.36 11.93 -7.39
CA LEU A 253 7.22 11.65 -5.96
C LEU A 253 5.85 12.08 -5.41
N ILE A 254 5.24 13.15 -5.94
CA ILE A 254 3.88 13.54 -5.58
C ILE A 254 2.86 12.54 -6.14
N GLN A 255 3.05 12.06 -7.37
CA GLN A 255 2.21 11.00 -7.97
C GLN A 255 2.34 9.66 -7.23
N TRP A 256 3.50 9.32 -6.67
CA TRP A 256 3.65 8.18 -5.75
C TRP A 256 2.92 8.43 -4.42
N LYS A 257 3.12 9.59 -3.76
CA LYS A 257 2.41 9.95 -2.51
C LYS A 257 0.89 9.95 -2.69
N ARG A 258 0.37 10.40 -3.85
CA ARG A 258 -1.07 10.37 -4.19
C ARG A 258 -1.58 8.94 -4.39
N ARG A 259 -0.79 8.05 -5.01
CA ARG A 259 -1.16 6.61 -5.09
C ARG A 259 -1.19 5.97 -3.71
N GLN A 260 -0.21 6.22 -2.84
CA GLN A 260 -0.21 5.75 -1.45
C GLN A 260 -1.45 6.23 -0.67
N GLN A 261 -1.87 7.48 -0.89
CA GLN A 261 -3.10 8.02 -0.30
C GLN A 261 -4.37 7.27 -0.78
N LEU A 262 -4.47 7.00 -2.08
CA LEU A 262 -5.61 6.27 -2.65
C LEU A 262 -5.59 4.78 -2.28
N ALA A 263 -4.41 4.16 -2.13
CA ALA A 263 -4.25 2.81 -1.59
C ALA A 263 -4.82 2.69 -0.15
N GLY A 264 -4.79 3.77 0.64
CA GLY A 264 -5.49 3.86 1.93
C GLY A 264 -7.03 3.68 1.85
N ASN A 265 -7.62 3.92 0.68
CA ASN A 265 -9.04 3.64 0.39
C ASN A 265 -9.27 2.29 -0.31
N GLY A 266 -8.22 1.53 -0.60
CA GLY A 266 -8.30 0.32 -1.44
C GLY A 266 -7.94 0.54 -2.91
N GLY A 267 -7.36 1.69 -3.26
CA GLY A 267 -6.83 1.95 -4.60
C GLY A 267 -5.65 1.06 -4.99
N PRO A 268 -5.23 1.09 -6.26
CA PRO A 268 -4.06 0.34 -6.73
C PRO A 268 -2.81 0.67 -5.90
N HIS A 269 -1.98 -0.35 -5.66
CA HIS A 269 -0.73 -0.19 -4.91
C HIS A 269 0.16 0.93 -5.47
N GLU A 270 0.82 1.63 -4.55
CA GLU A 270 1.70 2.77 -4.83
C GLU A 270 2.93 2.40 -5.69
N GLY A 271 3.33 1.13 -5.66
CA GLY A 271 4.53 0.62 -6.32
C GLY A 271 5.80 0.83 -5.48
N GLY A 272 6.83 0.06 -5.81
CA GLY A 272 8.13 0.12 -5.11
C GLY A 272 8.81 1.48 -5.22
N LEU A 273 9.43 1.92 -4.14
CA LEU A 273 10.17 3.19 -4.08
C LEU A 273 11.51 3.15 -4.82
N ASP A 274 11.97 2.00 -5.30
CA ASP A 274 13.37 1.77 -5.66
C ASP A 274 13.78 2.51 -6.95
N VAL A 275 12.84 2.72 -7.88
CA VAL A 275 13.06 3.58 -9.06
C VAL A 275 13.23 5.04 -8.63
N LEU A 276 12.32 5.55 -7.78
CA LEU A 276 12.41 6.90 -7.20
C LEU A 276 13.68 7.08 -6.39
N GLN A 277 14.10 6.06 -5.62
CA GLN A 277 15.38 6.06 -4.92
C GLN A 277 16.53 6.19 -5.91
N SER A 278 16.60 5.36 -6.96
CA SER A 278 17.67 5.43 -7.95
C SER A 278 17.81 6.81 -8.60
N TRP A 279 16.70 7.53 -8.81
CA TRP A 279 16.69 8.90 -9.32
C TRP A 279 17.12 9.93 -8.27
N CYS A 280 16.62 9.81 -7.03
CA CYS A 280 17.04 10.68 -5.91
C CYS A 280 18.53 10.52 -5.58
N GLU A 281 19.06 9.29 -5.67
CA GLU A 281 20.47 8.97 -5.53
C GLU A 281 21.33 9.54 -6.66
N LYS A 282 20.91 9.40 -7.92
CA LYS A 282 21.59 10.03 -9.06
C LYS A 282 21.64 11.56 -8.92
N LEU A 283 20.54 12.19 -8.48
CA LEU A 283 20.53 13.61 -8.14
C LEU A 283 21.53 13.92 -7.04
N ALA A 284 21.49 13.19 -5.92
CA ALA A 284 22.38 13.41 -4.78
C ALA A 284 23.87 13.33 -5.16
N ASP A 285 24.26 12.33 -5.95
CA ASP A 285 25.62 12.18 -6.46
C ASP A 285 26.06 13.38 -7.32
N LEU A 286 25.23 13.78 -8.31
CA LEU A 286 25.56 14.88 -9.24
C LEU A 286 25.59 16.25 -8.55
N ILE A 287 24.67 16.49 -7.61
CA ILE A 287 24.64 17.70 -6.79
C ILE A 287 25.87 17.74 -5.88
N TRP A 288 26.25 16.62 -5.26
CA TRP A 288 27.43 16.57 -4.39
C TRP A 288 28.73 16.77 -5.19
N GLN A 289 28.85 16.18 -6.38
CA GLN A 289 30.00 16.39 -7.28
C GLN A 289 30.15 17.86 -7.68
N ASN A 290 29.07 18.52 -8.14
CA ASN A 290 29.11 19.94 -8.48
C ASN A 290 29.48 20.80 -7.26
N ARG A 291 29.02 20.45 -6.05
CA ARG A 291 29.38 21.17 -4.82
C ARG A 291 30.87 21.11 -4.51
N GLN A 292 31.49 19.93 -4.67
CA GLN A 292 32.92 19.77 -4.46
C GLN A 292 33.75 20.48 -5.55
N GLN A 293 33.24 20.57 -6.78
CA GLN A 293 33.87 21.35 -7.86
C GLN A 293 33.84 22.87 -7.56
N ILE A 294 32.68 23.41 -7.15
CA ILE A 294 32.54 24.82 -6.75
C ILE A 294 33.48 25.15 -5.58
N ARG A 295 33.53 24.30 -4.55
CA ARG A 295 34.44 24.46 -3.39
C ARG A 295 35.93 24.40 -3.75
N ARG A 296 36.32 23.55 -4.71
CA ARG A 296 37.67 23.56 -5.28
C ARG A 296 37.95 24.87 -6.03
N CYS A 297 36.97 25.40 -6.77
CA CYS A 297 37.11 26.67 -7.47
C CYS A 297 37.21 27.88 -6.51
N GLU A 298 36.51 27.85 -5.36
CA GLU A 298 36.73 28.80 -4.25
C GLU A 298 38.14 28.70 -3.69
N HIS A 299 38.62 27.49 -3.40
CA HIS A 299 39.97 27.29 -2.86
C HIS A 299 41.05 27.79 -3.83
N LEU A 300 40.92 27.52 -5.13
CA LEU A 300 41.81 28.07 -6.16
C LEU A 300 41.73 29.60 -6.23
N THR A 301 40.54 30.19 -6.08
CA THR A 301 40.35 31.65 -6.07
C THR A 301 40.99 32.30 -4.84
N GLN A 302 40.93 31.65 -3.67
CA GLN A 302 41.61 32.09 -2.44
C GLN A 302 43.14 31.94 -2.52
N GLN A 303 43.65 30.86 -3.14
CA GLN A 303 45.09 30.67 -3.35
C GLN A 303 45.73 31.71 -4.28
N LEU A 304 44.98 32.17 -5.29
CA LEU A 304 45.42 33.21 -6.21
C LEU A 304 44.28 34.22 -6.45
N PRO A 305 44.16 35.25 -5.59
CA PRO A 305 43.19 36.33 -5.77
C PRO A 305 43.49 37.12 -7.05
N LEU A 306 42.50 37.26 -7.92
CA LEU A 306 42.56 38.06 -9.15
C LEU A 306 41.36 39.04 -9.15
N PRO A 307 41.54 40.36 -9.37
CA PRO A 307 40.45 41.32 -9.25
C PRO A 307 39.31 41.08 -10.23
N GLY A 308 38.11 40.73 -9.74
CA GLY A 308 36.93 40.51 -10.57
C GLY A 308 35.72 39.96 -9.80
N PRO A 309 34.58 39.72 -10.47
CA PRO A 309 33.31 39.34 -9.83
C PRO A 309 33.25 37.88 -9.36
N MET A 310 34.37 37.15 -9.34
CA MET A 310 34.37 35.70 -9.11
C MET A 310 33.91 35.33 -7.69
N GLU A 311 34.18 36.15 -6.70
CA GLU A 311 33.75 35.92 -5.31
C GLU A 311 32.22 35.99 -5.18
N GLU A 312 31.58 36.96 -5.84
CA GLU A 312 30.11 37.10 -5.89
C GLU A 312 29.47 35.92 -6.64
N LEU A 313 30.06 35.52 -7.77
CA LEU A 313 29.59 34.39 -8.58
C LEU A 313 29.69 33.06 -7.84
N LEU A 314 30.81 32.78 -7.16
CA LEU A 314 31.00 31.58 -6.36
C LEU A 314 30.07 31.54 -5.15
N SER A 315 29.91 32.67 -4.45
CA SER A 315 28.94 32.82 -3.35
C SER A 315 27.53 32.48 -3.80
N LYS A 316 27.11 32.99 -4.98
CA LYS A 316 25.80 32.67 -5.57
C LYS A 316 25.69 31.19 -5.94
N LEU A 317 26.67 30.60 -6.64
CA LEU A 317 26.65 29.18 -7.01
C LEU A 317 26.58 28.27 -5.78
N ASN A 318 27.25 28.65 -4.67
CA ASN A 318 27.17 27.92 -3.41
C ASN A 318 25.80 28.08 -2.73
N ALA A 319 25.14 29.24 -2.83
CA ALA A 319 23.76 29.40 -2.37
C ALA A 319 22.79 28.53 -3.20
N ASP A 320 22.80 28.70 -4.53
CA ASP A 320 21.96 27.97 -5.47
C ASP A 320 22.06 26.44 -5.27
N ILE A 321 23.29 25.91 -5.11
CA ILE A 321 23.48 24.46 -4.88
C ILE A 321 23.15 24.00 -3.46
N THR A 322 23.24 24.88 -2.45
CA THR A 322 22.81 24.58 -1.07
C THR A 322 21.28 24.49 -1.00
N ASP A 323 20.56 25.32 -1.73
CA ASP A 323 19.10 25.25 -1.85
C ASP A 323 18.64 24.01 -2.66
N ILE A 324 19.42 23.61 -3.67
CA ILE A 324 19.18 22.36 -4.41
C ILE A 324 19.34 21.13 -3.49
N ILE A 325 20.44 20.98 -2.76
CA ILE A 325 20.59 19.82 -1.85
C ILE A 325 19.59 19.85 -0.70
N SER A 326 19.27 21.04 -0.15
CA SER A 326 18.29 21.17 0.94
C SER A 326 16.89 20.76 0.53
N ALA A 327 16.45 21.16 -0.67
CA ALA A 327 15.17 20.72 -1.23
C ALA A 327 15.14 19.20 -1.45
N LEU A 328 16.24 18.59 -1.89
CA LEU A 328 16.33 17.14 -2.09
C LEU A 328 16.24 16.38 -0.76
N VAL A 329 17.08 16.72 0.22
CA VAL A 329 17.17 15.99 1.50
C VAL A 329 15.88 16.10 2.30
N THR A 330 15.22 17.27 2.30
CA THR A 330 13.95 17.45 3.02
C THR A 330 12.78 16.74 2.34
N SER A 331 12.68 16.79 1.01
CA SER A 331 11.56 16.18 0.27
C SER A 331 11.59 14.65 0.21
N THR A 332 12.79 14.07 0.31
CA THR A 332 13.05 12.62 0.21
C THR A 332 13.04 11.88 1.55
N PHE A 333 12.78 12.58 2.66
CA PHE A 333 12.43 11.98 3.94
C PHE A 333 10.92 11.68 3.97
N ILE A 334 10.54 10.43 3.68
CA ILE A 334 9.16 10.06 3.38
C ILE A 334 8.68 8.86 4.20
N ILE A 335 7.36 8.75 4.34
CA ILE A 335 6.72 7.63 5.02
C ILE A 335 6.46 6.52 3.99
N GLU A 336 7.27 5.48 4.05
CA GLU A 336 7.19 4.29 3.21
C GLU A 336 5.99 3.42 3.59
N LYS A 337 5.69 3.31 4.89
CA LYS A 337 4.49 2.65 5.40
C LYS A 337 3.75 3.56 6.37
N GLN A 338 2.57 4.00 5.97
CA GLN A 338 1.72 4.89 6.78
C GLN A 338 1.23 4.19 8.06
N PRO A 339 1.02 4.94 9.17
CA PRO A 339 0.28 4.43 10.32
C PRO A 339 -1.20 4.20 9.95
N PRO A 340 -1.94 3.36 10.69
CA PRO A 340 -3.38 3.19 10.51
C PRO A 340 -4.12 4.53 10.62
N GLN A 341 -4.88 4.90 9.59
CA GLN A 341 -5.61 6.17 9.53
C GLN A 341 -6.84 6.21 10.45
N VAL A 342 -7.33 5.05 10.91
CA VAL A 342 -8.19 4.97 12.09
C VAL A 342 -7.34 4.35 13.22
N LEU A 343 -7.04 5.16 14.24
CA LEU A 343 -6.11 4.78 15.30
C LEU A 343 -6.83 4.67 16.64
N LYS A 344 -6.99 3.43 17.13
CA LYS A 344 -7.57 3.18 18.45
C LYS A 344 -6.53 3.41 19.55
N THR A 345 -6.91 4.18 20.58
CA THR A 345 -6.05 4.38 21.77
C THR A 345 -5.66 3.06 22.43
N GLN A 346 -4.49 3.03 23.06
CA GLN A 346 -3.86 1.87 23.72
C GLN A 346 -3.53 0.68 22.79
N THR A 347 -3.91 0.74 21.51
CA THR A 347 -3.66 -0.32 20.53
C THR A 347 -2.28 -0.14 19.90
N LYS A 348 -1.55 -1.23 19.69
CA LYS A 348 -0.25 -1.20 19.00
C LYS A 348 -0.43 -0.87 17.52
N PHE A 349 0.44 -0.02 16.99
CA PHE A 349 0.49 0.33 15.58
C PHE A 349 1.94 0.45 15.09
N ALA A 350 2.11 0.45 13.77
CA ALA A 350 3.40 0.46 13.11
C ALA A 350 3.44 1.49 11.97
N ALA A 351 4.64 1.96 11.64
CA ALA A 351 4.93 2.83 10.51
C ALA A 351 6.39 2.62 10.04
N THR A 352 6.73 3.07 8.84
CA THR A 352 8.11 3.02 8.31
C THR A 352 8.44 4.31 7.60
N VAL A 353 9.60 4.89 7.90
CA VAL A 353 10.09 6.15 7.33
C VAL A 353 11.41 5.88 6.62
N ARG A 354 11.56 6.30 5.36
CA ARG A 354 12.72 6.04 4.49
C ARG A 354 13.33 7.38 4.04
N LEU A 355 14.66 7.45 4.00
CA LEU A 355 15.40 8.58 3.42
C LEU A 355 16.02 8.14 2.10
N LEU A 356 15.42 8.53 0.96
CA LEU A 356 15.83 8.02 -0.37
C LEU A 356 17.27 8.41 -0.76
N VAL A 357 17.88 9.40 -0.11
CA VAL A 357 19.28 9.81 -0.36
C VAL A 357 20.26 9.33 0.72
N GLY A 358 19.79 8.58 1.72
CA GLY A 358 20.56 8.20 2.91
C GLY A 358 21.75 7.27 2.67
N GLY A 359 21.67 6.46 1.61
CA GLY A 359 22.80 5.68 1.09
C GLY A 359 23.91 6.59 0.58
N LYS A 360 23.66 7.32 -0.52
CA LYS A 360 24.66 8.15 -1.22
C LYS A 360 25.25 9.29 -0.38
N LEU A 361 24.45 9.97 0.44
CA LEU A 361 24.94 11.05 1.30
C LEU A 361 25.66 10.53 2.56
N ASN A 362 25.90 9.22 2.68
CA ASN A 362 26.61 8.56 3.77
C ASN A 362 26.01 8.81 5.17
N VAL A 363 24.73 9.16 5.25
CA VAL A 363 23.98 9.37 6.51
C VAL A 363 23.98 8.09 7.36
N HIS A 364 24.03 6.93 6.70
CA HIS A 364 24.14 5.62 7.34
C HIS A 364 25.44 5.39 8.13
N MET A 365 26.47 6.23 7.97
CA MET A 365 27.72 6.15 8.76
C MET A 365 27.57 6.64 10.20
N ASN A 366 26.54 7.46 10.47
CA ASN A 366 26.12 7.84 11.82
C ASN A 366 24.58 7.87 11.84
N PRO A 367 23.93 6.69 11.88
CA PRO A 367 22.51 6.56 11.59
C PRO A 367 21.66 7.35 12.61
N PRO A 368 20.84 8.32 12.17
CA PRO A 368 20.16 9.21 13.08
C PRO A 368 18.94 8.55 13.74
N GLN A 369 18.51 9.15 14.85
CA GLN A 369 17.23 8.81 15.47
C GLN A 369 16.10 9.59 14.80
N VAL A 370 15.02 8.88 14.46
CA VAL A 370 13.73 9.43 14.07
C VAL A 370 12.79 9.39 15.27
N LYS A 371 12.07 10.49 15.49
CA LYS A 371 11.10 10.67 16.57
C LYS A 371 9.71 10.90 15.99
N ALA A 372 8.73 10.13 16.48
CA ALA A 372 7.32 10.24 16.13
C ALA A 372 6.56 11.07 17.17
N VAL A 373 5.70 11.99 16.73
CA VAL A 373 4.88 12.87 17.59
C VAL A 373 3.50 13.04 16.97
N ILE A 374 2.42 12.82 17.73
CA ILE A 374 1.07 13.14 17.25
C ILE A 374 0.77 14.64 17.43
N VAL A 375 0.34 15.29 16.36
CA VAL A 375 -0.01 16.72 16.30
C VAL A 375 -1.38 16.92 15.66
N SER A 376 -2.08 17.97 16.06
CA SER A 376 -3.41 18.31 15.53
C SER A 376 -3.32 19.10 14.22
N GLU A 377 -4.47 19.26 13.56
CA GLU A 377 -4.63 20.13 12.39
C GLU A 377 -4.03 21.53 12.59
N GLN A 378 -4.34 22.20 13.70
CA GLN A 378 -3.84 23.55 13.99
C GLN A 378 -2.31 23.58 14.14
N GLN A 379 -1.72 22.53 14.74
CA GLN A 379 -0.28 22.40 14.92
C GLN A 379 0.44 22.11 13.59
N ALA A 380 -0.12 21.25 12.74
CA ALA A 380 0.39 21.04 11.38
C ALA A 380 0.33 22.32 10.52
N LYS A 381 -0.76 23.08 10.61
CA LYS A 381 -0.93 24.39 9.96
C LYS A 381 0.04 25.46 10.51
N ALA A 382 0.55 25.31 11.73
CA ALA A 382 1.58 26.16 12.32
C ALA A 382 3.01 25.74 11.91
N LEU A 383 3.27 24.42 11.84
CA LEU A 383 4.56 23.85 11.38
C LEU A 383 4.91 24.31 9.97
N LEU A 384 3.96 24.29 9.02
CA LEU A 384 4.17 24.80 7.65
C LEU A 384 4.47 26.31 7.57
N LYS A 385 4.26 27.06 8.65
CA LYS A 385 4.55 28.51 8.73
C LYS A 385 5.84 28.79 9.50
N ASN A 386 6.68 27.77 9.74
CA ASN A 386 7.92 27.84 10.51
C ASN A 386 7.79 28.54 11.88
N LYS A 387 6.60 28.51 12.48
CA LYS A 387 6.41 28.97 13.86
C LYS A 387 6.94 27.91 14.80
N SER A 388 7.71 28.31 15.81
CA SER A 388 8.27 27.37 16.79
C SER A 388 7.15 26.75 17.63
N THR A 389 6.81 25.48 17.34
CA THR A 389 5.86 24.66 18.10
C THR A 389 6.58 23.62 18.97
N HIS A 390 7.81 23.90 19.39
CA HIS A 390 8.82 22.91 19.82
C HIS A 390 8.55 22.12 21.13
N SER A 391 7.34 22.18 21.70
CA SER A 391 6.98 21.49 22.95
C SER A 391 5.57 20.87 22.97
N GLU A 392 4.63 21.39 22.16
CA GLU A 392 3.23 21.00 22.26
C GLU A 392 2.87 19.79 21.38
N SER A 393 3.03 18.58 21.91
CA SER A 393 2.34 17.42 21.31
C SER A 393 0.83 17.46 21.61
N SER A 394 0.04 16.98 20.66
CA SER A 394 -1.39 16.70 20.88
C SER A 394 -1.63 15.38 21.61
N GLY A 395 -0.59 14.61 21.95
CA GLY A 395 -0.75 13.32 22.63
C GLY A 395 0.55 12.65 23.01
N GLU A 396 0.42 11.48 23.65
CA GLU A 396 1.52 10.66 24.17
C GLU A 396 1.57 9.33 23.38
N ILE A 397 2.54 9.22 22.47
CA ILE A 397 2.89 7.96 21.80
C ILE A 397 4.00 7.28 22.61
N LEU A 398 3.80 6.01 22.97
CA LEU A 398 4.82 5.14 23.54
C LEU A 398 5.66 4.48 22.43
N ASN A 399 6.93 4.16 22.71
CA ASN A 399 7.89 3.58 21.75
C ASN A 399 8.08 4.45 20.49
N ASN A 400 8.10 5.77 20.69
CA ASN A 400 8.04 6.77 19.62
C ASN A 400 9.41 7.22 19.07
N ASN A 401 10.52 6.55 19.42
CA ASN A 401 11.84 6.81 18.87
C ASN A 401 12.38 5.53 18.20
N CYS A 402 13.02 5.67 17.04
CA CYS A 402 13.61 4.57 16.28
C CYS A 402 14.88 5.07 15.57
N VAL A 403 15.97 4.29 15.58
CA VAL A 403 17.18 4.60 14.83
C VAL A 403 17.01 4.12 13.38
N MET A 404 17.55 4.84 12.40
CA MET A 404 17.50 4.40 11.00
C MET A 404 18.43 3.19 10.77
N GLU A 405 17.90 2.13 10.15
CA GLU A 405 18.61 0.90 9.80
C GLU A 405 19.02 0.97 8.31
N TYR A 406 20.28 0.60 7.99
CA TYR A 406 20.80 0.60 6.62
C TYR A 406 20.94 -0.81 6.05
N HIS A 407 20.28 -1.09 4.93
CA HIS A 407 20.32 -2.38 4.25
C HIS A 407 21.28 -2.33 3.06
N GLN A 408 22.48 -2.87 3.23
CA GLN A 408 23.57 -2.80 2.24
C GLN A 408 23.19 -3.37 0.86
N ALA A 409 22.36 -4.42 0.81
CA ALA A 409 21.96 -5.08 -0.45
C ALA A 409 20.99 -4.25 -1.31
N THR A 410 20.28 -3.28 -0.71
CA THR A 410 19.25 -2.46 -1.36
C THR A 410 19.54 -0.96 -1.31
N GLY A 411 20.59 -0.54 -0.59
CA GLY A 411 20.92 0.87 -0.34
C GLY A 411 19.89 1.61 0.53
N THR A 412 18.92 0.90 1.14
CA THR A 412 17.79 1.56 1.83
C THR A 412 18.16 1.94 3.26
N LEU A 413 17.87 3.20 3.62
CA LEU A 413 17.98 3.72 4.98
C LEU A 413 16.57 4.02 5.52
N SER A 414 16.07 3.17 6.42
CA SER A 414 14.68 3.23 6.93
C SER A 414 14.60 3.05 8.46
N ALA A 415 13.68 3.78 9.11
CA ALA A 415 13.34 3.60 10.53
C ALA A 415 12.03 2.78 10.65
N HIS A 416 12.12 1.59 11.28
CA HIS A 416 11.03 0.63 11.41
C HIS A 416 10.33 0.74 12.77
N PHE A 417 9.32 1.60 12.87
CA PHE A 417 8.48 1.70 14.07
C PHE A 417 7.50 0.51 14.13
N ARG A 418 7.82 -0.56 14.87
CA ARG A 418 7.03 -1.80 14.91
C ARG A 418 5.97 -1.88 16.02
N ASN A 419 6.12 -1.11 17.10
CA ASN A 419 5.37 -1.28 18.36
C ASN A 419 4.93 0.06 19.01
N MET A 420 4.59 1.09 18.22
CA MET A 420 4.07 2.35 18.78
C MET A 420 2.70 2.12 19.43
N SER A 421 2.32 2.92 20.44
CA SER A 421 0.97 2.90 21.01
C SER A 421 0.55 4.28 21.50
N LEU A 422 -0.65 4.74 21.12
CA LEU A 422 -1.17 6.05 21.52
C LEU A 422 -1.89 5.93 22.88
N LYS A 423 -1.25 6.41 23.95
CA LYS A 423 -1.72 6.26 25.33
C LYS A 423 -2.74 7.33 25.72
N ARG A 424 -2.52 8.58 25.29
CA ARG A 424 -3.37 9.76 25.58
C ARG A 424 -3.43 10.70 24.38
N ILE A 425 -4.58 11.34 24.18
CA ILE A 425 -4.81 12.39 23.16
C ILE A 425 -5.46 13.61 23.83
N LYS A 426 -4.98 14.81 23.49
CA LYS A 426 -5.60 16.10 23.80
C LYS A 426 -6.49 16.48 22.62
N ARG A 427 -7.63 17.10 22.90
CA ARG A 427 -8.65 17.47 21.92
C ARG A 427 -9.00 18.94 22.11
N SER A 428 -9.39 19.63 21.05
CA SER A 428 -9.88 21.01 21.15
C SER A 428 -11.32 21.06 21.66
N ASP A 429 -11.68 22.12 22.39
CA ASP A 429 -13.07 22.39 22.77
C ASP A 429 -13.94 22.56 21.52
N ARG A 430 -14.87 21.62 21.31
CA ARG A 430 -15.71 21.56 20.11
C ARG A 430 -16.71 22.71 20.06
N ARG A 431 -17.04 23.16 18.85
CA ARG A 431 -18.05 24.19 18.60
C ARG A 431 -19.10 23.64 17.63
N GLY A 432 -20.38 23.73 18.01
CA GLY A 432 -21.48 23.26 17.17
C GLY A 432 -21.55 21.73 17.07
N ALA A 433 -21.77 21.22 15.86
CA ALA A 433 -22.19 19.85 15.58
C ALA A 433 -21.05 18.86 15.22
N GLU A 434 -19.79 19.22 15.47
CA GLU A 434 -18.63 18.44 15.06
C GLU A 434 -18.43 17.16 15.89
N SER A 435 -18.21 16.03 15.20
CA SER A 435 -18.01 14.72 15.82
C SER A 435 -16.56 14.49 16.26
N VAL A 436 -16.39 13.64 17.28
CA VAL A 436 -15.08 13.04 17.64
C VAL A 436 -14.39 12.40 16.43
N THR A 437 -15.18 11.82 15.52
CA THR A 437 -14.69 11.09 14.35
C THR A 437 -14.39 11.97 13.15
N GLU A 438 -14.64 13.28 13.26
CA GLU A 438 -14.26 14.30 12.26
C GLU A 438 -12.94 15.01 12.66
N GLU A 439 -12.49 14.88 13.91
CA GLU A 439 -11.25 15.48 14.42
C GLU A 439 -10.01 14.72 13.89
N LYS A 440 -9.24 15.40 13.01
CA LYS A 440 -8.07 14.83 12.33
C LYS A 440 -6.75 15.22 13.01
N PHE A 441 -5.87 14.24 13.12
CA PHE A 441 -4.49 14.36 13.61
C PHE A 441 -3.50 13.86 12.56
N THR A 442 -2.21 14.08 12.75
CA THR A 442 -1.14 13.44 11.98
C THR A 442 0.00 13.00 12.90
N VAL A 443 0.69 11.93 12.54
CA VAL A 443 1.98 11.59 13.12
C VAL A 443 3.05 12.37 12.35
N LEU A 444 3.63 13.37 13.01
CA LEU A 444 4.87 14.00 12.58
C LEU A 444 6.03 13.03 12.89
N PHE A 445 6.85 12.74 11.90
CA PHE A 445 8.17 12.15 12.09
C PHE A 445 9.21 13.26 11.89
N GLU A 446 10.11 13.44 12.86
CA GLU A 446 11.21 14.40 12.81
C GLU A 446 12.56 13.71 13.07
N SER A 447 13.62 14.18 12.41
CA SER A 447 14.99 13.70 12.62
C SER A 447 16.01 14.79 12.30
N GLN A 448 17.21 14.67 12.85
CA GLN A 448 18.32 15.59 12.63
C GLN A 448 19.60 14.79 12.34
N PHE A 449 20.32 15.18 11.31
CA PHE A 449 21.61 14.59 10.93
C PHE A 449 22.49 15.58 10.17
N SER A 450 23.75 15.23 9.98
CA SER A 450 24.70 15.98 9.17
C SER A 450 25.13 15.24 7.91
N VAL A 451 25.61 16.00 6.92
CA VAL A 451 26.17 15.50 5.66
C VAL A 451 27.51 16.21 5.40
N GLY A 452 28.44 15.54 4.74
CA GLY A 452 29.73 16.12 4.37
C GLY A 452 30.67 16.41 5.54
N GLY A 453 30.66 15.58 6.59
CA GLY A 453 31.56 15.77 7.74
C GLY A 453 31.19 16.97 8.61
N ASN A 454 29.90 17.09 8.98
CA ASN A 454 29.31 18.21 9.74
C ASN A 454 29.28 19.57 9.00
N GLU A 455 29.52 19.59 7.69
CA GLU A 455 29.41 20.78 6.84
C GLU A 455 27.96 21.29 6.69
N LEU A 456 27.00 20.37 6.50
CA LEU A 456 25.57 20.67 6.41
C LEU A 456 24.82 19.91 7.50
N VAL A 457 23.88 20.58 8.18
CA VAL A 457 23.03 19.99 9.23
C VAL A 457 21.57 20.13 8.84
N PHE A 458 20.90 19.00 8.60
CA PHE A 458 19.51 18.95 8.17
C PHE A 458 18.58 18.59 9.34
N HIS A 459 17.45 19.28 9.39
CA HIS A 459 16.32 18.95 10.25
C HIS A 459 15.16 18.51 9.35
N VAL A 460 15.00 17.20 9.17
CA VAL A 460 13.99 16.64 8.27
C VAL A 460 12.69 16.38 9.03
N LYS A 461 11.55 16.70 8.40
CA LYS A 461 10.21 16.55 8.97
C LYS A 461 9.24 16.06 7.91
N THR A 462 8.41 15.08 8.26
CA THR A 462 7.40 14.52 7.35
C THR A 462 6.13 14.17 8.14
N LEU A 463 4.97 14.38 7.52
CA LEU A 463 3.65 14.18 8.13
C LEU A 463 3.00 12.93 7.54
N SER A 464 2.37 12.11 8.38
CA SER A 464 1.51 11.02 7.91
C SER A 464 0.30 11.56 7.14
N LEU A 465 -0.37 10.65 6.43
CA LEU A 465 -1.76 10.90 6.05
C LEU A 465 -2.61 11.18 7.31
N PRO A 466 -3.74 11.92 7.19
CA PRO A 466 -4.61 12.17 8.32
C PRO A 466 -5.09 10.92 9.04
N VAL A 467 -5.04 10.98 10.37
CA VAL A 467 -5.42 9.93 11.32
C VAL A 467 -6.57 10.43 12.19
N VAL A 468 -7.65 9.65 12.27
CA VAL A 468 -8.75 9.86 13.22
C VAL A 468 -8.54 8.98 14.44
N VAL A 469 -8.57 9.57 15.65
CA VAL A 469 -8.32 8.85 16.91
C VAL A 469 -9.62 8.42 17.58
N ILE A 470 -9.81 7.10 17.71
CA ILE A 470 -10.98 6.51 18.37
C ILE A 470 -10.62 5.88 19.72
N VAL A 471 -11.60 5.82 20.64
CA VAL A 471 -11.47 5.12 21.92
C VAL A 471 -12.26 3.80 21.93
N HIS A 472 -13.38 3.73 21.20
CA HIS A 472 -14.25 2.56 21.14
C HIS A 472 -14.53 2.13 19.68
N GLY A 473 -14.69 0.82 19.46
CA GLY A 473 -14.86 0.26 18.11
C GLY A 473 -16.15 0.70 17.39
N SER A 474 -17.18 1.11 18.13
CA SER A 474 -18.41 1.68 17.56
C SER A 474 -18.20 3.05 16.87
N GLN A 475 -17.00 3.63 16.99
CA GLN A 475 -16.62 4.88 16.30
C GLN A 475 -15.95 4.62 14.95
N ASP A 476 -15.55 3.38 14.66
CA ASP A 476 -14.73 3.03 13.50
C ASP A 476 -15.41 3.40 12.18
N ASN A 477 -16.67 2.99 11.99
CA ASN A 477 -17.51 3.35 10.84
C ASN A 477 -17.43 4.86 10.50
N ASN A 478 -17.71 5.75 11.46
CA ASN A 478 -17.71 7.20 11.22
C ASN A 478 -16.29 7.78 11.09
N ALA A 479 -15.25 7.11 11.62
CA ALA A 479 -13.86 7.50 11.43
C ALA A 479 -13.34 7.12 10.03
N THR A 480 -13.69 5.91 9.57
CA THR A 480 -13.42 5.39 8.22
C THR A 480 -14.10 6.26 7.16
N ALA A 481 -15.28 6.82 7.42
CA ALA A 481 -15.91 7.83 6.55
C ALA A 481 -15.01 9.07 6.34
N THR A 482 -14.50 9.64 7.43
CA THR A 482 -13.65 10.85 7.41
C THR A 482 -12.32 10.58 6.72
N VAL A 483 -11.75 9.40 6.92
CA VAL A 483 -10.54 8.92 6.24
C VAL A 483 -10.80 8.75 4.74
N LEU A 484 -11.90 8.10 4.35
CA LEU A 484 -12.24 7.88 2.95
C LEU A 484 -12.41 9.19 2.19
N TRP A 485 -13.14 10.15 2.78
CA TRP A 485 -13.37 11.48 2.18
C TRP A 485 -12.07 12.29 2.06
N ASP A 486 -11.18 12.24 3.06
CA ASP A 486 -9.90 12.95 3.00
C ASP A 486 -8.94 12.32 1.98
N ASN A 487 -8.83 10.99 1.96
CA ASN A 487 -8.01 10.28 0.98
C ASN A 487 -8.52 10.47 -0.45
N ALA A 488 -9.83 10.44 -0.68
CA ALA A 488 -10.41 10.60 -2.01
C ALA A 488 -10.25 12.05 -2.51
N PHE A 489 -10.57 13.06 -1.70
CA PHE A 489 -10.84 14.42 -2.18
C PHE A 489 -9.84 15.49 -1.73
N ALA A 490 -8.75 15.11 -1.06
CA ALA A 490 -7.64 16.03 -0.81
C ALA A 490 -6.90 16.43 -2.11
N GLU A 491 -6.81 17.74 -2.35
CA GLU A 491 -6.01 18.29 -3.45
C GLU A 491 -4.49 18.22 -3.16
N PRO A 492 -3.64 18.00 -4.18
CA PRO A 492 -2.18 18.14 -4.03
C PRO A 492 -1.79 19.54 -3.55
N GLY A 493 -0.83 19.64 -2.63
CA GLY A 493 -0.33 20.93 -2.11
C GLY A 493 -1.31 21.69 -1.21
N ARG A 494 -2.49 21.13 -0.86
CA ARG A 494 -3.47 21.75 0.05
C ARG A 494 -2.84 22.22 1.36
N VAL A 495 -3.47 23.22 1.98
CA VAL A 495 -3.29 23.45 3.43
C VAL A 495 -3.75 22.19 4.18
N PRO A 496 -2.99 21.66 5.16
CA PRO A 496 -3.29 20.40 5.82
C PRO A 496 -4.75 20.26 6.27
N PHE A 497 -5.28 19.05 6.09
CA PHE A 497 -6.62 18.59 6.53
C PHE A 497 -7.84 19.23 5.83
N ILE A 498 -7.65 20.30 5.03
CA ILE A 498 -8.70 20.88 4.18
C ILE A 498 -9.18 19.86 3.14
N VAL A 499 -10.49 19.74 3.01
CA VAL A 499 -11.18 18.89 2.03
C VAL A 499 -12.41 19.65 1.50
N PRO A 500 -12.91 19.35 0.30
CA PRO A 500 -14.18 19.89 -0.17
C PRO A 500 -15.34 19.51 0.76
N ASP A 501 -16.22 20.47 1.07
CA ASP A 501 -17.51 20.20 1.72
C ASP A 501 -18.44 19.40 0.81
N LYS A 502 -18.29 19.57 -0.52
CA LYS A 502 -19.10 18.89 -1.55
C LYS A 502 -18.23 18.41 -2.69
N VAL A 503 -18.60 17.28 -3.28
CA VAL A 503 -17.91 16.64 -4.41
C VAL A 503 -18.90 16.25 -5.50
N GLN A 504 -18.44 16.11 -6.74
CA GLN A 504 -19.29 15.61 -7.83
C GLN A 504 -19.60 14.13 -7.61
N TRP A 505 -20.84 13.71 -7.88
CA TRP A 505 -21.30 12.34 -7.64
C TRP A 505 -20.41 11.27 -8.29
N PRO A 506 -19.93 11.39 -9.55
CA PRO A 506 -18.97 10.45 -10.15
C PRO A 506 -17.67 10.27 -9.34
N GLN A 507 -17.16 11.34 -8.71
CA GLN A 507 -15.94 11.26 -7.89
C GLN A 507 -16.17 10.44 -6.61
N LEU A 508 -17.39 10.50 -6.05
CA LEU A 508 -17.76 9.62 -4.94
C LEU A 508 -18.02 8.19 -5.41
N CYS A 509 -18.61 7.97 -6.59
CA CYS A 509 -18.75 6.65 -7.20
C CYS A 509 -17.40 5.94 -7.34
N GLU A 510 -16.38 6.61 -7.85
CA GLU A 510 -15.00 6.08 -7.94
C GLU A 510 -14.44 5.69 -6.56
N ALA A 511 -14.62 6.55 -5.54
CA ALA A 511 -14.14 6.26 -4.19
C ALA A 511 -14.90 5.10 -3.51
N LEU A 512 -16.21 4.96 -3.75
CA LEU A 512 -17.03 3.87 -3.25
C LEU A 512 -16.71 2.54 -3.94
N ASP A 513 -16.54 2.53 -5.26
CA ASP A 513 -16.13 1.34 -6.03
C ASP A 513 -14.72 0.86 -5.64
N MET A 514 -13.77 1.78 -5.53
CA MET A 514 -12.41 1.51 -5.06
C MET A 514 -12.42 0.82 -3.69
N LYS A 515 -13.19 1.35 -2.73
CA LYS A 515 -13.37 0.75 -1.41
C LYS A 515 -14.06 -0.61 -1.48
N TYR A 516 -15.07 -0.76 -2.34
CA TYR A 516 -15.83 -2.00 -2.48
C TYR A 516 -14.98 -3.14 -3.07
N LYS A 517 -14.27 -2.90 -4.18
CA LYS A 517 -13.37 -3.85 -4.84
C LYS A 517 -12.29 -4.38 -3.89
N ALA A 518 -11.67 -3.49 -3.13
CA ALA A 518 -10.64 -3.86 -2.16
C ALA A 518 -11.18 -4.73 -1.02
N GLU A 519 -12.30 -4.35 -0.41
CA GLU A 519 -12.90 -5.13 0.68
C GLU A 519 -13.42 -6.50 0.18
N MET A 520 -13.96 -6.57 -1.04
CA MET A 520 -14.32 -7.85 -1.68
C MET A 520 -13.09 -8.64 -2.19
N HIS A 521 -11.92 -8.02 -2.27
CA HIS A 521 -10.69 -8.56 -2.87
C HIS A 521 -10.95 -9.11 -4.29
N SER A 522 -11.58 -8.30 -5.14
CA SER A 522 -12.14 -8.74 -6.42
C SER A 522 -12.16 -7.62 -7.45
N GLY A 523 -11.92 -7.96 -8.72
CA GLY A 523 -12.17 -7.05 -9.85
C GLY A 523 -13.66 -6.71 -10.01
N ARG A 524 -14.57 -7.57 -9.53
CA ARG A 524 -16.02 -7.29 -9.52
C ARG A 524 -16.36 -6.22 -8.47
N GLY A 525 -16.33 -4.98 -8.89
CA GLY A 525 -16.88 -3.85 -8.14
C GLY A 525 -18.32 -3.53 -8.49
N LEU A 526 -18.68 -2.26 -8.31
CA LEU A 526 -20.03 -1.71 -8.49
C LEU A 526 -20.32 -1.43 -9.98
N SER A 527 -21.43 -1.95 -10.50
CA SER A 527 -21.87 -1.64 -11.88
C SER A 527 -22.55 -0.27 -11.99
N GLU A 528 -22.79 0.20 -13.21
CA GLU A 528 -23.55 1.44 -13.48
C GLU A 528 -24.95 1.41 -12.84
N ASP A 529 -25.67 0.29 -12.92
CA ASP A 529 -26.94 0.09 -12.21
C ASP A 529 -26.80 0.25 -10.69
N ASN A 530 -25.69 -0.23 -10.11
CA ASN A 530 -25.42 -0.08 -8.69
C ASN A 530 -25.15 1.40 -8.34
N MET A 531 -24.48 2.15 -9.21
CA MET A 531 -24.28 3.59 -9.04
C MET A 531 -25.59 4.38 -9.16
N VAL A 532 -26.49 3.99 -10.08
CA VAL A 532 -27.86 4.57 -10.18
C VAL A 532 -28.64 4.31 -8.90
N PHE A 533 -28.66 3.07 -8.38
CA PHE A 533 -29.30 2.76 -7.09
C PHE A 533 -28.71 3.59 -5.94
N LEU A 534 -27.39 3.72 -5.87
CA LEU A 534 -26.72 4.52 -4.83
C LEU A 534 -27.07 6.01 -4.96
N ALA A 535 -27.23 6.53 -6.17
CA ALA A 535 -27.62 7.91 -6.43
C ALA A 535 -29.09 8.19 -6.05
N GLN A 536 -30.00 7.28 -6.42
CA GLN A 536 -31.39 7.27 -5.96
C GLN A 536 -31.45 7.31 -4.43
N LYS A 537 -30.63 6.50 -3.76
CA LYS A 537 -30.58 6.41 -2.30
C LYS A 537 -29.97 7.64 -1.63
N ALA A 538 -28.90 8.21 -2.18
CA ALA A 538 -28.23 9.38 -1.63
C ALA A 538 -29.05 10.68 -1.81
N PHE A 539 -29.66 10.86 -2.98
CA PHE A 539 -30.38 12.10 -3.33
C PHE A 539 -31.90 11.99 -3.14
N THR A 540 -32.44 10.82 -2.78
CA THR A 540 -33.89 10.53 -2.77
C THR A 540 -34.56 10.81 -4.12
N SER A 541 -33.83 10.51 -5.21
CA SER A 541 -34.27 10.71 -6.60
C SER A 541 -34.98 9.47 -7.14
N SER A 542 -35.86 9.67 -8.13
CA SER A 542 -36.56 8.59 -8.85
C SER A 542 -36.05 8.38 -10.28
N SER A 543 -34.99 9.10 -10.72
CA SER A 543 -34.40 8.84 -12.04
C SER A 543 -33.64 7.52 -12.08
N ASN A 544 -33.78 6.80 -13.20
CA ASN A 544 -33.02 5.58 -13.50
C ASN A 544 -31.84 5.85 -14.47
N ASN A 545 -31.59 7.10 -14.88
CA ASN A 545 -30.50 7.46 -15.80
C ASN A 545 -29.27 7.95 -15.05
N LEU A 546 -28.08 7.39 -15.34
CA LEU A 546 -26.83 7.78 -14.67
C LEU A 546 -26.38 9.21 -15.03
N GLU A 547 -26.62 9.66 -16.26
CA GLU A 547 -26.21 10.99 -16.72
C GLU A 547 -26.91 12.14 -15.97
N ASP A 548 -28.13 11.92 -15.48
CA ASP A 548 -28.87 12.91 -14.67
C ASP A 548 -28.10 13.25 -13.37
N PHE A 549 -27.37 12.28 -12.82
CA PHE A 549 -26.58 12.44 -11.59
C PHE A 549 -25.16 12.97 -11.84
N ARG A 550 -24.70 13.01 -13.10
CA ARG A 550 -23.30 13.31 -13.47
C ARG A 550 -22.80 14.67 -12.99
N ASN A 551 -23.70 15.66 -12.95
CA ASN A 551 -23.44 17.03 -12.50
C ASN A 551 -23.98 17.32 -11.09
N MET A 552 -24.52 16.31 -10.39
CA MET A 552 -25.02 16.46 -9.03
C MET A 552 -23.88 16.41 -8.02
N THR A 553 -23.89 17.33 -7.05
CA THR A 553 -22.92 17.33 -5.94
C THR A 553 -23.55 16.81 -4.66
N ILE A 554 -22.82 15.97 -3.93
CA ILE A 554 -23.17 15.49 -2.58
C ILE A 554 -22.26 16.17 -1.54
N SER A 555 -22.83 16.60 -0.41
CA SER A 555 -22.06 17.16 0.70
C SER A 555 -21.57 16.09 1.68
N TRP A 556 -20.51 16.41 2.44
CA TRP A 556 -20.10 15.62 3.60
C TRP A 556 -21.25 15.39 4.59
N ALA A 557 -22.11 16.41 4.76
CA ALA A 557 -23.27 16.30 5.64
C ALA A 557 -24.28 15.25 5.13
N GLN A 558 -24.65 15.28 3.85
CA GLN A 558 -25.53 14.28 3.23
C GLN A 558 -24.91 12.88 3.23
N PHE A 559 -23.58 12.79 3.11
CA PHE A 559 -22.84 11.53 3.12
C PHE A 559 -22.80 10.86 4.51
N ASN A 560 -22.40 11.60 5.57
CA ASN A 560 -22.16 11.03 6.89
C ASN A 560 -22.55 11.88 8.11
N ARG A 561 -23.50 12.81 8.00
CA ARG A 561 -24.03 13.57 9.16
C ARG A 561 -25.56 13.60 9.22
N GLU A 562 -26.21 13.72 8.08
CA GLU A 562 -27.66 13.69 7.90
C GLU A 562 -28.13 12.24 7.80
N SER A 563 -29.26 11.92 8.45
CA SER A 563 -29.89 10.60 8.29
C SER A 563 -30.71 10.55 6.99
N LEU A 564 -30.71 9.39 6.32
CA LEU A 564 -31.56 9.17 5.15
C LEU A 564 -33.05 9.35 5.50
N PRO A 565 -33.90 9.85 4.58
CA PRO A 565 -35.31 10.09 4.86
C PRO A 565 -36.04 8.85 5.41
N GLY A 566 -36.71 9.01 6.55
CA GLY A 566 -37.39 7.91 7.25
C GLY A 566 -36.46 6.92 7.95
N ARG A 567 -35.16 7.22 8.10
CA ARG A 567 -34.15 6.42 8.79
C ARG A 567 -33.51 7.17 9.96
N ASN A 568 -32.80 6.42 10.80
CA ASN A 568 -31.97 6.88 11.90
C ASN A 568 -30.47 6.69 11.63
N PHE A 569 -30.08 6.56 10.34
CA PHE A 569 -28.71 6.30 9.90
C PHE A 569 -28.36 7.07 8.62
N THR A 570 -27.07 7.37 8.46
CA THR A 570 -26.51 8.12 7.31
C THR A 570 -26.40 7.25 6.05
N PHE A 571 -26.16 7.86 4.89
CA PHE A 571 -25.85 7.13 3.66
C PHE A 571 -24.63 6.23 3.83
N TRP A 572 -23.55 6.76 4.41
CA TRP A 572 -22.33 6.00 4.68
C TRP A 572 -22.55 4.84 5.66
N GLN A 573 -23.28 5.06 6.77
CA GLN A 573 -23.58 4.00 7.74
C GLN A 573 -24.30 2.81 7.10
N TRP A 574 -25.21 3.08 6.15
CA TRP A 574 -25.84 2.04 5.36
C TRP A 574 -24.85 1.32 4.43
N PHE A 575 -24.04 2.08 3.66
CA PHE A 575 -23.11 1.51 2.67
C PHE A 575 -21.99 0.67 3.32
N ASP A 576 -21.36 1.18 4.37
CA ASP A 576 -20.32 0.48 5.13
C ASP A 576 -20.89 -0.76 5.84
N GLY A 577 -22.14 -0.69 6.34
CA GLY A 577 -22.86 -1.86 6.85
C GLY A 577 -23.07 -2.95 5.80
N VAL A 578 -23.34 -2.57 4.54
CA VAL A 578 -23.39 -3.51 3.40
C VAL A 578 -21.99 -4.09 3.12
N VAL A 579 -20.95 -3.26 3.06
CA VAL A 579 -19.57 -3.71 2.83
C VAL A 579 -19.12 -4.71 3.90
N GLU A 580 -19.38 -4.43 5.18
CA GLU A 580 -19.00 -5.27 6.32
C GLU A 580 -19.77 -6.62 6.34
N LEU A 581 -21.08 -6.62 6.00
CA LEU A 581 -21.85 -7.85 5.81
C LEU A 581 -21.23 -8.71 4.70
N MET A 582 -20.93 -8.08 3.56
CA MET A 582 -20.41 -8.76 2.38
C MET A 582 -19.02 -9.35 2.65
N LYS A 583 -18.12 -8.54 3.24
CA LYS A 583 -16.77 -8.92 3.65
C LYS A 583 -16.73 -10.11 4.59
N LYS A 584 -17.64 -10.18 5.57
CA LYS A 584 -17.68 -11.25 6.59
C LYS A 584 -18.34 -12.54 6.14
N HIS A 585 -19.39 -12.47 5.30
CA HIS A 585 -20.25 -13.63 5.05
C HIS A 585 -20.50 -13.95 3.58
N LEU A 586 -20.46 -12.96 2.67
CA LEU A 586 -21.08 -13.09 1.34
C LEU A 586 -20.11 -12.88 0.16
N LYS A 587 -18.85 -12.48 0.40
CA LYS A 587 -17.81 -12.25 -0.61
C LYS A 587 -17.71 -13.32 -1.72
N PRO A 588 -17.75 -14.64 -1.45
CA PRO A 588 -17.76 -15.65 -2.52
C PRO A 588 -19.00 -15.55 -3.43
N HIS A 589 -20.19 -15.48 -2.83
CA HIS A 589 -21.47 -15.28 -3.53
C HIS A 589 -21.52 -13.96 -4.35
N TRP A 590 -20.74 -12.95 -3.97
CA TRP A 590 -20.56 -11.76 -4.80
C TRP A 590 -19.68 -12.04 -6.02
N ASN A 591 -18.52 -12.66 -5.83
CA ASN A 591 -17.57 -12.92 -6.90
C ASN A 591 -18.15 -13.84 -7.98
N ASP A 592 -18.98 -14.82 -7.59
CA ASP A 592 -19.65 -15.77 -8.50
C ASP A 592 -20.92 -15.22 -9.18
N GLY A 593 -21.19 -13.91 -9.02
CA GLY A 593 -22.36 -13.25 -9.61
C GLY A 593 -23.71 -13.59 -8.96
N ALA A 594 -23.73 -14.34 -7.85
CA ALA A 594 -24.97 -14.81 -7.22
C ALA A 594 -25.78 -13.72 -6.50
N ILE A 595 -25.16 -12.56 -6.24
CA ILE A 595 -25.79 -11.39 -5.60
C ILE A 595 -25.88 -10.23 -6.60
N LEU A 596 -27.09 -9.68 -6.76
CA LEU A 596 -27.36 -8.39 -7.42
C LEU A 596 -27.11 -7.23 -6.45
N GLY A 597 -27.61 -7.35 -5.21
CA GLY A 597 -27.30 -6.43 -4.12
C GLY A 597 -28.05 -5.10 -4.22
N PHE A 598 -27.56 -4.18 -5.04
CA PHE A 598 -28.03 -2.79 -5.11
C PHE A 598 -29.30 -2.66 -5.97
N VAL A 599 -30.41 -3.21 -5.45
CA VAL A 599 -31.73 -3.25 -6.12
C VAL A 599 -32.82 -2.85 -5.12
N ASN A 600 -33.58 -1.80 -5.44
CA ASN A 600 -34.65 -1.31 -4.57
C ASN A 600 -35.90 -2.22 -4.62
N LYS A 601 -36.84 -2.06 -3.68
CA LYS A 601 -38.03 -2.94 -3.62
C LYS A 601 -38.88 -2.92 -4.90
N GLN A 602 -39.01 -1.78 -5.55
CA GLN A 602 -39.82 -1.63 -6.77
C GLN A 602 -39.13 -2.31 -7.96
N GLN A 603 -37.84 -2.03 -8.19
CA GLN A 603 -37.02 -2.71 -9.20
C GLN A 603 -37.09 -4.24 -9.03
N ALA A 604 -36.94 -4.74 -7.80
CA ALA A 604 -37.03 -6.17 -7.51
C ALA A 604 -38.42 -6.77 -7.81
N GLN A 605 -39.49 -5.99 -7.64
CA GLN A 605 -40.85 -6.39 -8.02
C GLN A 605 -41.00 -6.48 -9.55
N ASP A 606 -40.57 -5.45 -10.27
CA ASP A 606 -40.69 -5.36 -11.73
C ASP A 606 -39.83 -6.43 -12.45
N MET A 607 -38.63 -6.69 -11.93
CA MET A 607 -37.74 -7.75 -12.42
C MET A 607 -38.29 -9.17 -12.20
N LEU A 608 -39.07 -9.40 -11.14
CA LEU A 608 -39.55 -10.74 -10.77
C LEU A 608 -40.97 -11.07 -11.26
N LEU A 609 -41.88 -10.10 -11.39
CA LEU A 609 -43.27 -10.37 -11.80
C LEU A 609 -43.36 -11.07 -13.17
N SER A 610 -42.44 -10.78 -14.09
CA SER A 610 -42.37 -11.38 -15.43
C SER A 610 -41.72 -12.78 -15.48
N LYS A 611 -41.15 -13.25 -14.36
CA LYS A 611 -40.39 -14.51 -14.28
C LYS A 611 -41.24 -15.68 -13.77
N PRO A 612 -40.82 -16.96 -13.97
CA PRO A 612 -41.52 -18.13 -13.45
C PRO A 612 -41.67 -18.13 -11.91
N ASN A 613 -42.69 -18.83 -11.40
CA ASN A 613 -42.85 -19.02 -9.95
C ASN A 613 -41.61 -19.71 -9.36
N GLY A 614 -41.16 -19.25 -8.19
CA GLY A 614 -39.93 -19.72 -7.54
C GLY A 614 -38.65 -19.10 -8.11
N THR A 615 -38.72 -18.17 -9.06
CA THR A 615 -37.60 -17.28 -9.38
C THR A 615 -37.39 -16.26 -8.25
N PHE A 616 -36.15 -16.07 -7.83
CA PHE A 616 -35.76 -15.21 -6.71
C PHE A 616 -34.49 -14.38 -6.99
N LEU A 617 -34.28 -13.32 -6.23
CA LEU A 617 -33.06 -12.53 -6.25
C LEU A 617 -32.62 -12.09 -4.84
N LEU A 618 -31.34 -11.76 -4.72
CA LEU A 618 -30.69 -11.32 -3.49
C LEU A 618 -30.35 -9.83 -3.57
N ARG A 619 -30.93 -9.03 -2.67
CA ARG A 619 -30.78 -7.57 -2.63
C ARG A 619 -30.56 -7.06 -1.21
N PHE A 620 -29.88 -5.93 -1.06
CA PHE A 620 -29.66 -5.30 0.24
C PHE A 620 -30.94 -4.65 0.78
N SER A 621 -31.04 -4.58 2.10
CA SER A 621 -32.19 -3.98 2.77
C SER A 621 -32.09 -2.45 2.72
N ASP A 622 -33.14 -1.81 2.22
CA ASP A 622 -33.28 -0.36 2.30
C ASP A 622 -33.55 0.16 3.72
N SER A 623 -33.86 -0.73 4.67
CA SER A 623 -34.33 -0.44 6.02
C SER A 623 -33.40 -0.88 7.14
N GLU A 624 -32.52 -1.85 6.89
CA GLU A 624 -31.69 -2.51 7.91
C GLU A 624 -30.21 -2.38 7.54
N ILE A 625 -29.39 -1.84 8.44
CA ILE A 625 -27.95 -1.66 8.21
C ILE A 625 -27.28 -3.03 8.14
N GLY A 626 -26.58 -3.32 7.04
CA GLY A 626 -25.99 -4.66 6.83
C GLY A 626 -27.03 -5.77 6.79
N GLY A 627 -28.23 -5.50 6.28
CA GLY A 627 -29.25 -6.50 5.99
C GLY A 627 -29.26 -6.91 4.51
N ILE A 628 -29.43 -8.19 4.21
CA ILE A 628 -29.74 -8.71 2.87
C ILE A 628 -31.07 -9.48 2.90
N THR A 629 -31.92 -9.29 1.89
CA THR A 629 -33.24 -9.93 1.78
C THR A 629 -33.34 -10.77 0.50
N ILE A 630 -34.11 -11.85 0.59
CA ILE A 630 -34.51 -12.68 -0.54
C ILE A 630 -35.88 -12.16 -1.01
N ALA A 631 -35.97 -11.74 -2.26
CA ALA A 631 -37.24 -11.47 -2.93
C ALA A 631 -37.54 -12.57 -3.94
N TRP A 632 -38.78 -13.08 -4.02
CA TRP A 632 -39.18 -14.14 -4.95
C TRP A 632 -40.60 -13.95 -5.47
N VAL A 633 -40.89 -14.42 -6.68
CA VAL A 633 -42.24 -14.42 -7.25
C VAL A 633 -42.94 -15.77 -6.99
N ALA A 634 -44.19 -15.70 -6.55
CA ALA A 634 -45.07 -16.86 -6.37
C ALA A 634 -46.53 -16.45 -6.54
N GLU A 635 -47.39 -17.43 -6.83
CA GLU A 635 -48.84 -17.25 -6.68
C GLU A 635 -49.22 -17.05 -5.21
N ASN A 636 -50.28 -16.28 -4.97
CA ASN A 636 -50.80 -16.01 -3.64
C ASN A 636 -51.48 -17.28 -3.08
N PRO A 637 -51.01 -17.86 -1.95
CA PRO A 637 -51.64 -19.03 -1.34
C PRO A 637 -53.13 -18.82 -1.02
N ASN A 638 -53.56 -17.57 -0.82
CA ASN A 638 -54.93 -17.19 -0.49
C ASN A 638 -55.79 -16.80 -1.71
N LYS A 639 -55.21 -16.68 -2.91
CA LYS A 639 -55.90 -16.33 -4.16
C LYS A 639 -55.23 -16.94 -5.39
N ALA A 640 -55.76 -18.07 -5.87
CA ALA A 640 -55.29 -18.70 -7.10
C ALA A 640 -55.31 -17.71 -8.30
N GLY A 641 -54.23 -17.71 -9.09
CA GLY A 641 -54.06 -16.81 -10.24
C GLY A 641 -53.56 -15.39 -9.93
N GLU A 642 -53.57 -14.93 -8.67
CA GLU A 642 -52.91 -13.68 -8.28
C GLU A 642 -51.41 -13.96 -8.03
N ARG A 643 -50.52 -13.27 -8.76
CA ARG A 643 -49.06 -13.46 -8.65
C ARG A 643 -48.41 -12.25 -7.97
N LEU A 644 -47.62 -12.50 -6.93
CA LEU A 644 -47.04 -11.48 -6.06
C LEU A 644 -45.54 -11.68 -5.86
N VAL A 645 -44.82 -10.60 -5.56
CA VAL A 645 -43.40 -10.63 -5.22
C VAL A 645 -43.22 -10.50 -3.71
N TRP A 646 -42.91 -11.64 -3.10
CA TRP A 646 -42.71 -11.80 -1.67
C TRP A 646 -41.27 -11.39 -1.31
N ASN A 647 -41.08 -10.90 -0.08
CA ASN A 647 -39.77 -10.43 0.43
C ASN A 647 -39.60 -10.97 1.85
N LEU A 648 -38.50 -11.67 2.14
CA LEU A 648 -38.19 -12.09 3.51
C LEU A 648 -37.71 -10.89 4.35
N LEU A 649 -37.85 -10.99 5.67
CA LEU A 649 -37.18 -10.06 6.58
C LEU A 649 -35.65 -10.15 6.37
N PRO A 650 -34.90 -9.03 6.43
CA PRO A 650 -33.47 -9.04 6.12
C PRO A 650 -32.65 -9.89 7.09
N TYR A 651 -31.71 -10.69 6.55
CA TYR A 651 -30.67 -11.36 7.32
C TYR A 651 -29.48 -10.45 7.54
N THR A 652 -28.94 -10.49 8.75
CA THR A 652 -27.80 -9.71 9.21
C THR A 652 -26.61 -10.62 9.53
N THR A 653 -25.49 -10.02 9.93
CA THR A 653 -24.35 -10.70 10.59
C THR A 653 -24.77 -11.66 11.71
N LYS A 654 -25.82 -11.34 12.49
CA LYS A 654 -26.35 -12.22 13.55
C LYS A 654 -26.92 -13.52 12.98
N ASP A 655 -27.69 -13.42 11.90
CA ASP A 655 -28.34 -14.55 11.23
C ASP A 655 -27.33 -15.48 10.56
N PHE A 656 -26.31 -14.92 9.91
CA PHE A 656 -25.23 -15.68 9.28
C PHE A 656 -24.21 -16.25 10.28
N SER A 657 -24.19 -15.75 11.51
CA SER A 657 -23.47 -16.38 12.63
C SER A 657 -24.16 -17.66 13.14
N ILE A 658 -25.45 -17.87 12.81
CA ILE A 658 -26.23 -19.06 13.18
C ILE A 658 -26.29 -20.07 12.02
N ARG A 659 -26.53 -19.62 10.79
CA ARG A 659 -26.66 -20.47 9.59
C ARG A 659 -26.37 -19.67 8.32
N SER A 660 -25.56 -20.23 7.42
CA SER A 660 -25.08 -19.54 6.22
C SER A 660 -26.22 -19.13 5.26
N LEU A 661 -25.94 -18.19 4.35
CA LEU A 661 -26.89 -17.79 3.31
C LEU A 661 -27.27 -18.97 2.39
N ALA A 662 -26.27 -19.75 1.95
CA ALA A 662 -26.50 -20.88 1.06
C ALA A 662 -27.34 -21.97 1.73
N ASP A 663 -27.07 -22.30 3.01
CA ASP A 663 -27.88 -23.28 3.76
C ASP A 663 -29.32 -22.81 3.95
N ARG A 664 -29.54 -21.51 4.24
CA ARG A 664 -30.88 -20.91 4.33
C ARG A 664 -31.63 -20.94 3.00
N ILE A 665 -30.93 -20.72 1.88
CA ILE A 665 -31.47 -20.85 0.52
C ILE A 665 -31.77 -22.32 0.18
N SER A 666 -30.95 -23.27 0.67
CA SER A 666 -31.15 -24.71 0.51
C SER A 666 -32.46 -25.16 1.16
N ASP A 667 -32.69 -24.77 2.43
CA ASP A 667 -33.88 -25.14 3.21
C ASP A 667 -35.21 -24.69 2.57
N LEU A 668 -35.21 -23.60 1.80
CA LEU A 668 -36.42 -23.05 1.17
C LEU A 668 -36.72 -23.73 -0.18
N ASN A 669 -37.49 -24.82 -0.14
CA ASN A 669 -37.87 -25.61 -1.31
C ASN A 669 -38.63 -24.84 -2.41
N HIS A 670 -39.36 -23.76 -2.07
CA HIS A 670 -40.07 -22.92 -3.05
C HIS A 670 -39.14 -21.95 -3.82
N LEU A 671 -37.86 -21.82 -3.42
CA LEU A 671 -36.84 -21.13 -4.20
C LEU A 671 -36.24 -22.12 -5.21
N LEU A 672 -36.39 -21.83 -6.50
CA LEU A 672 -36.04 -22.75 -7.60
C LEU A 672 -34.96 -22.18 -8.53
N PHE A 673 -35.08 -20.90 -8.90
CA PHE A 673 -34.18 -20.25 -9.85
C PHE A 673 -33.67 -18.91 -9.31
N LEU A 674 -32.37 -18.70 -9.29
CA LEU A 674 -31.80 -17.37 -9.10
C LEU A 674 -31.97 -16.55 -10.39
N TYR A 675 -32.39 -15.30 -10.26
CA TYR A 675 -32.52 -14.36 -11.37
C TYR A 675 -31.19 -14.25 -12.16
N PRO A 676 -31.22 -14.23 -13.52
CA PRO A 676 -32.41 -14.19 -14.36
C PRO A 676 -33.11 -15.55 -14.59
N ASP A 677 -32.38 -16.66 -14.54
CA ASP A 677 -32.84 -18.01 -14.92
C ASP A 677 -31.93 -19.18 -14.43
N ARG A 678 -30.98 -18.95 -13.52
CA ARG A 678 -30.01 -19.98 -13.06
C ARG A 678 -30.60 -20.94 -12.01
N PRO A 679 -30.53 -22.28 -12.16
CA PRO A 679 -31.04 -23.22 -11.15
C PRO A 679 -30.39 -23.07 -9.76
N LYS A 680 -31.18 -23.10 -8.68
CA LYS A 680 -30.69 -22.93 -7.29
C LYS A 680 -29.50 -23.84 -6.93
N GLY A 681 -29.56 -25.10 -7.37
CA GLY A 681 -28.51 -26.09 -7.10
C GLY A 681 -27.17 -25.75 -7.79
N GLU A 682 -27.21 -25.24 -9.02
CA GLU A 682 -26.00 -24.83 -9.77
C GLU A 682 -25.24 -23.73 -9.03
N VAL A 683 -25.96 -22.71 -8.53
CA VAL A 683 -25.35 -21.52 -7.94
C VAL A 683 -24.90 -21.72 -6.49
N PHE A 684 -25.66 -22.48 -5.69
CA PHE A 684 -25.45 -22.53 -4.24
C PHE A 684 -24.94 -23.87 -3.69
N ALA A 685 -24.95 -24.98 -4.46
CA ALA A 685 -24.60 -26.29 -3.88
C ALA A 685 -23.14 -26.39 -3.41
N MET A 686 -22.20 -25.69 -4.06
CA MET A 686 -20.81 -25.62 -3.59
C MET A 686 -20.64 -24.90 -2.24
N TYR A 687 -21.66 -24.16 -1.79
CA TYR A 687 -21.68 -23.39 -0.55
C TYR A 687 -22.53 -24.04 0.56
N TYR A 688 -23.17 -25.20 0.31
CA TYR A 688 -23.94 -25.91 1.32
C TYR A 688 -23.02 -26.60 2.34
N THR A 689 -23.38 -26.49 3.62
CA THR A 689 -22.70 -27.24 4.69
C THR A 689 -22.92 -28.75 4.47
N PRO A 690 -21.85 -29.57 4.31
CA PRO A 690 -22.02 -31.01 4.10
C PRO A 690 -22.78 -31.66 5.26
N PRO A 691 -23.65 -32.65 5.00
CA PRO A 691 -24.41 -33.32 6.05
C PRO A 691 -23.45 -33.95 7.07
N LEU A 692 -23.58 -33.53 8.33
CA LEU A 692 -22.78 -34.04 9.44
C LEU A 692 -22.85 -35.57 9.51
N SER A 693 -21.72 -36.18 9.87
CA SER A 693 -21.51 -37.63 9.93
C SER A 693 -22.65 -38.37 10.63
N LYS A 694 -22.93 -39.61 10.16
CA LYS A 694 -23.90 -40.55 10.73
C LYS A 694 -23.85 -40.58 12.27
N ALA A 695 -25.01 -40.75 12.91
CA ALA A 695 -25.14 -40.81 14.36
C ALA A 695 -24.12 -41.77 14.98
N VAL A 696 -23.40 -41.29 15.99
CA VAL A 696 -22.41 -42.06 16.75
C VAL A 696 -23.05 -42.42 18.08
N ASP A 697 -23.03 -43.71 18.42
CA ASP A 697 -23.50 -44.24 19.71
C ASP A 697 -24.93 -43.78 20.09
N GLY A 698 -25.84 -43.80 19.12
CA GLY A 698 -27.24 -43.38 19.31
C GLY A 698 -27.49 -41.86 19.37
N TYR A 699 -26.45 -41.04 19.55
CA TYR A 699 -26.59 -39.58 19.64
C TYR A 699 -26.80 -38.95 18.25
N VAL A 700 -27.99 -38.37 18.06
CA VAL A 700 -28.36 -37.57 16.87
C VAL A 700 -28.13 -36.09 17.18
N LYS A 701 -27.36 -35.39 16.35
CA LYS A 701 -27.20 -33.93 16.47
C LYS A 701 -28.45 -33.22 15.93
N PRO A 702 -29.06 -32.27 16.67
CA PRO A 702 -30.17 -31.48 16.17
C PRO A 702 -29.73 -30.59 15.00
N GLN A 703 -30.65 -30.33 14.06
CA GLN A 703 -30.41 -29.45 12.91
C GLN A 703 -31.39 -28.28 12.94
N ILE A 704 -30.87 -27.06 12.76
CA ILE A 704 -31.68 -25.86 12.53
C ILE A 704 -31.94 -25.77 11.02
N LYS A 705 -33.21 -25.61 10.64
CA LYS A 705 -33.64 -25.34 9.25
C LYS A 705 -34.52 -24.10 9.20
N GLN A 706 -34.44 -23.37 8.10
CA GLN A 706 -35.32 -22.23 7.82
C GLN A 706 -36.64 -22.70 7.18
N VAL A 707 -37.76 -22.13 7.63
CA VAL A 707 -39.11 -22.48 7.16
C VAL A 707 -39.94 -21.20 6.97
N VAL A 708 -40.77 -21.15 5.93
CA VAL A 708 -41.78 -20.10 5.71
C VAL A 708 -43.15 -20.78 5.69
N PRO A 709 -43.98 -20.67 6.76
CA PRO A 709 -45.18 -21.50 6.92
C PRO A 709 -46.20 -21.42 5.79
N GLU A 710 -46.39 -20.25 5.18
CA GLU A 710 -47.33 -20.05 4.07
C GLU A 710 -46.87 -20.70 2.75
N PHE A 711 -45.60 -21.13 2.67
CA PHE A 711 -44.96 -21.69 1.49
C PHE A 711 -44.27 -23.04 1.75
N THR A 712 -44.73 -23.78 2.77
CA THR A 712 -44.44 -25.21 2.92
C THR A 712 -45.46 -26.04 2.18
N THR A 713 -45.01 -26.82 1.19
CA THR A 713 -45.78 -27.97 0.71
C THR A 713 -46.04 -28.94 1.87
N PRO A 714 -47.26 -29.43 2.08
CA PRO A 714 -47.51 -30.53 3.01
C PRO A 714 -46.62 -31.72 2.62
N ASN A 715 -45.77 -32.17 3.54
CA ASN A 715 -44.99 -33.38 3.34
C ASN A 715 -45.96 -34.57 3.40
N PRO A 716 -45.98 -35.49 2.43
CA PRO A 716 -46.87 -36.64 2.48
C PRO A 716 -46.46 -37.56 3.65
N GLU A 717 -47.28 -37.58 4.70
CA GLU A 717 -47.04 -38.44 5.85
C GLU A 717 -47.21 -39.92 5.48
N PRO A 718 -46.30 -40.82 5.92
CA PRO A 718 -46.66 -42.22 6.10
C PRO A 718 -47.66 -42.31 7.26
N SER A 719 -48.87 -42.79 6.97
CA SER A 719 -50.02 -42.66 7.87
C SER A 719 -49.84 -43.37 9.21
N GLY A 720 -50.14 -42.71 10.34
CA GLY A 720 -50.24 -43.39 11.64
C GLY A 720 -50.34 -42.52 12.89
N GLY A 721 -51.56 -42.11 13.26
CA GLY A 721 -51.88 -41.68 14.64
C GLY A 721 -52.50 -40.28 14.77
N THR A 722 -53.77 -40.24 15.17
CA THR A 722 -54.47 -38.99 15.56
C THR A 722 -54.06 -38.51 16.97
N PRO A 723 -53.67 -37.24 17.14
CA PRO A 723 -53.81 -36.54 18.41
C PRO A 723 -55.13 -35.75 18.45
N THR A 724 -55.92 -35.91 19.51
CA THR A 724 -57.22 -35.25 19.65
C THR A 724 -57.08 -33.75 19.92
N PHE A 725 -57.91 -32.94 19.26
CA PHE A 725 -58.03 -31.51 19.54
C PHE A 725 -58.61 -31.31 20.97
N MET A 726 -57.94 -30.52 21.81
CA MET A 726 -58.52 -29.99 23.05
C MET A 726 -58.31 -28.48 23.10
N ASP A 727 -59.37 -27.76 22.78
CA ASP A 727 -59.50 -26.33 23.07
C ASP A 727 -59.86 -26.15 24.55
N GLN A 728 -59.18 -25.22 25.24
CA GLN A 728 -59.55 -24.85 26.59
C GLN A 728 -59.06 -23.44 27.00
N THR A 729 -59.86 -22.44 26.64
CA THR A 729 -60.25 -21.27 27.46
C THR A 729 -59.17 -20.32 28.01
N ALA A 730 -59.36 -19.02 27.75
CA ALA A 730 -58.54 -17.92 28.30
C ALA A 730 -58.93 -17.48 29.72
N SER A 731 -58.01 -16.74 30.39
CA SER A 731 -58.21 -15.60 31.34
C SER A 731 -57.32 -15.68 32.60
N PRO A 732 -57.09 -14.57 33.36
CA PRO A 732 -57.29 -13.14 33.07
C PRO A 732 -56.03 -12.28 33.31
N SER A 733 -56.13 -10.97 33.07
CA SER A 733 -55.16 -9.93 33.49
C SER A 733 -55.63 -9.15 34.72
N VAL A 734 -54.81 -9.02 35.78
CA VAL A 734 -55.10 -8.19 36.98
C VAL A 734 -53.82 -7.46 37.47
N SER A 735 -54.01 -6.35 38.19
CA SER A 735 -53.10 -5.21 38.45
C SER A 735 -51.95 -5.38 39.50
N HIS A 736 -50.97 -4.46 39.43
CA HIS A 736 -49.94 -4.15 40.46
C HIS A 736 -50.52 -3.74 41.84
N PRO A 737 -49.73 -3.79 42.94
CA PRO A 737 -48.93 -2.61 43.36
C PRO A 737 -47.52 -2.91 43.97
N ASN A 738 -46.76 -1.85 44.29
CA ASN A 738 -45.41 -1.87 44.91
C ASN A 738 -45.40 -2.27 46.41
N ASN A 739 -44.25 -2.79 46.92
CA ASN A 739 -43.64 -2.26 48.15
C ASN A 739 -42.11 -2.56 48.30
N PHE A 740 -41.45 -1.98 49.31
CA PHE A 740 -39.99 -1.97 49.59
C PHE A 740 -39.47 -3.06 50.57
N GLY A 741 -38.14 -3.29 50.57
CA GLY A 741 -37.35 -4.03 51.58
C GLY A 741 -36.25 -4.90 50.93
N VAL A 742 -34.91 -4.75 51.05
CA VAL A 742 -33.93 -4.26 52.07
C VAL A 742 -33.34 -5.38 52.96
N TYR A 743 -32.26 -6.01 52.45
CA TYR A 743 -31.19 -6.75 53.20
C TYR A 743 -31.61 -8.05 53.96
N PRO A 744 -30.70 -8.96 54.42
CA PRO A 744 -29.27 -8.77 54.79
C PRO A 744 -28.24 -9.77 54.18
N SER A 745 -27.00 -9.62 54.63
CA SER A 745 -25.84 -10.48 54.41
C SER A 745 -25.28 -11.05 55.72
N MET A 746 -24.79 -12.29 55.72
CA MET A 746 -23.74 -12.89 56.60
C MET A 746 -23.61 -14.37 56.15
N SER A 747 -22.46 -15.02 55.90
CA SER A 747 -21.06 -14.98 56.37
C SER A 747 -20.75 -15.80 57.63
N ASP A 748 -19.97 -16.87 57.47
CA ASP A 748 -18.84 -17.29 58.34
C ASP A 748 -18.03 -18.39 57.59
N THR A 749 -16.71 -18.29 57.36
CA THR A 749 -15.51 -18.42 58.25
C THR A 749 -15.27 -19.86 58.75
N MET A 750 -14.06 -20.38 59.05
CA MET A 750 -12.68 -19.91 59.30
C MET A 750 -11.68 -20.92 58.62
N LEU A 751 -10.33 -20.79 58.49
CA LEU A 751 -9.24 -19.83 58.80
C LEU A 751 -8.45 -19.53 57.46
N ASP A 752 -7.39 -18.73 57.27
CA ASP A 752 -6.23 -18.22 58.06
C ASP A 752 -5.07 -19.24 58.34
N ALA A 753 -3.77 -18.86 58.35
CA ALA A 753 -3.05 -17.70 57.78
C ALA A 753 -1.52 -17.98 57.77
N ASP A 754 -0.77 -17.36 56.84
CA ASP A 754 0.63 -16.86 56.96
C ASP A 754 1.25 -16.68 55.56
N GLY A 755 2.00 -15.58 55.36
CA GLY A 755 2.69 -15.32 54.08
C GLY A 755 2.72 -13.84 53.66
N ASP A 756 3.29 -12.98 54.49
CA ASP A 756 3.63 -11.60 54.10
C ASP A 756 4.74 -11.63 53.03
N PHE A 757 4.63 -10.82 51.97
CA PHE A 757 5.55 -10.88 50.83
C PHE A 757 5.87 -9.48 50.29
N ASP A 758 6.92 -8.89 50.87
CA ASP A 758 7.37 -7.53 50.57
C ASP A 758 8.02 -7.42 49.17
N LEU A 759 7.98 -6.22 48.59
CA LEU A 759 8.07 -6.02 47.12
C LEU A 759 9.28 -5.19 46.65
N GLU A 760 10.31 -5.01 47.47
CA GLU A 760 11.55 -4.29 47.10
C GLU A 760 12.74 -5.21 46.73
N ASP A 761 12.78 -6.47 47.18
CA ASP A 761 14.04 -7.24 47.28
C ASP A 761 14.39 -8.15 46.08
N THR A 762 13.93 -7.82 44.87
CA THR A 762 14.23 -8.61 43.64
C THR A 762 15.16 -7.90 42.63
N MET A 763 15.84 -6.84 43.05
CA MET A 763 16.51 -5.90 42.13
C MET A 763 18.03 -6.05 41.94
N ASP A 764 18.71 -7.00 42.62
CA ASP A 764 20.19 -7.04 42.67
C ASP A 764 20.89 -8.27 42.06
N VAL A 765 20.16 -9.24 41.47
CA VAL A 765 20.80 -10.39 40.80
C VAL A 765 21.37 -10.02 39.42
N ALA A 766 20.74 -9.10 38.69
CA ALA A 766 21.19 -8.69 37.36
C ALA A 766 22.49 -7.87 37.38
N ARG A 767 22.67 -7.04 38.41
CA ARG A 767 23.77 -6.07 38.52
C ARG A 767 25.14 -6.74 38.73
N HIS A 768 25.16 -7.91 39.37
CA HIS A 768 26.38 -8.67 39.63
C HIS A 768 27.01 -9.33 38.38
N VAL A 769 26.26 -9.40 37.26
CA VAL A 769 26.73 -10.01 36.00
C VAL A 769 27.47 -8.99 35.12
N GLU A 770 27.08 -7.72 35.12
CA GLU A 770 27.79 -6.67 34.36
C GLU A 770 29.18 -6.36 34.94
N GLU A 771 29.32 -6.37 36.27
CA GLU A 771 30.59 -6.07 36.97
C GLU A 771 31.69 -7.10 36.62
N LEU A 772 31.32 -8.35 36.37
CA LEU A 772 32.21 -9.44 35.97
C LEU A 772 32.75 -9.29 34.53
N LEU A 773 32.04 -8.59 33.65
CA LEU A 773 32.39 -8.45 32.22
C LEU A 773 33.29 -7.25 31.92
N ARG A 774 33.64 -6.43 32.92
CA ARG A 774 34.23 -5.09 32.69
C ARG A 774 35.71 -4.93 33.03
N ARG A 775 36.45 -6.01 33.32
CA ARG A 775 37.90 -5.96 33.59
C ARG A 775 38.73 -6.19 32.32
N PRO A 776 39.72 -5.31 32.01
CA PRO A 776 40.55 -5.46 30.81
C PRO A 776 41.60 -6.58 30.96
N MET A 777 41.88 -7.29 29.87
CA MET A 777 42.97 -8.27 29.82
C MET A 777 44.34 -7.57 29.79
N VAL A 778 45.23 -7.97 30.70
CA VAL A 778 46.68 -7.70 30.63
C VAL A 778 47.40 -9.04 30.69
N ASN A 779 48.39 -9.24 29.81
CA ASN A 779 49.12 -10.50 29.69
C ASN A 779 50.05 -10.74 30.89
N GLN A 780 50.04 -11.97 31.44
CA GLN A 780 51.28 -12.71 31.70
C GLN A 780 51.02 -14.22 31.92
N TRP A 781 51.89 -15.05 31.34
CA TRP A 781 52.00 -16.49 31.64
C TRP A 781 53.20 -16.72 32.56
N SER A 782 53.00 -17.39 33.69
CA SER A 782 53.99 -18.30 34.32
C SER A 782 53.35 -19.12 35.45
N SER A 783 53.84 -20.34 35.67
CA SER A 783 53.18 -21.39 36.46
C SER A 783 53.46 -21.32 37.98
N PRO A 784 52.59 -21.91 38.83
CA PRO A 784 52.86 -22.13 40.26
C PRO A 784 53.76 -23.35 40.51
N PRO A 785 54.30 -23.53 41.73
CA PRO A 785 55.03 -24.72 42.14
C PRO A 785 54.14 -25.77 42.84
N SER A 786 54.50 -27.05 42.67
CA SER A 786 53.92 -28.28 43.29
C SER A 786 52.62 -28.78 42.65
#